data_AF-A0A1N7FGH2-F1
#
_entry.id   AF-A0A1N7FGH2-F1
#
_cell.length_a   1.000
_cell.length_b   1.000
_cell.length_c   1.000
_cell.angle_alpha   90.00
_cell.angle_beta   90.00
_cell.angle_gamma   90.00
#
_symmetry.space_group_name_H-M   'P 1'
#
loop_
_entity.id
_entity.type
_entity.pdbx_description
1 polymer ?
#
loop_
_entity_poly.entity_id
_entity_poly.type
_entity_poly.pdbx_seq_one_letter_code
_entity_poly.pdbx_strand_id
1 'polypeptide(L)'
;MTAKRRSVRPTISGVAVVLLVVLLGWLPAGLPRAAAAPGALNSTFLSVQVGSLTPSTVTTTSPDTVTVAGDIRNVGDRPVRDISVRLQRAPAVNTAPGLRAALARDASTFDVTTPFVSIPGTLAAGQQVSFRLQVPLSDGGLRIDTPGVFPLLVNVNGTPDYGQQARLDDSRTMLSVLGLPPDKARAETVAQDSTADDSDTGDSAADGSSATPMTNGSIAPDTRSPSDFTMLWPLSATPQLAAGVPGGGDQPVRLISDSLAGSLSNGRLAGLLSAVDDATADADSKLSRSLCLAVDPDLLVTVQAMTGDYEVTTDPTDPRAPTRAGTGSAAAKTWLDRLRRVADRLCVVATPFAQVSPDALARVGDVGLTGAGLSAPADIVDAVLGVRSVRGLTLPPNGVLTAAAATMLGKGAKAVVAQSTVTTDDPAAEGRFRIGDDTVATYDPAVTTALAALGRAPATPALTRANQRFPLDDESAVSRRAAATAALAYSPLIPSDTAADADPARQSAAGRSELVVPPPIWDATGDDAAAVLDTASMLVESGVANPRSLPDLSDALSRTTTTGRSVLPPDTTVGGTYVSTGTVNTVRGVTDRTWQLQGSMVQRSDADLSPQTYLAPLHEDMLRAMHTNPEGTVADVQTGAAASQARLTATTATLSAMRASVSILDPGGGYTLASERSPLLLVIRNDLPVPIRTRLSTSAPEELKIDDAGVIEVPPRGTRQIQVPATANSSRSVRVNMSLSTTTGVTLGSGVSLSVHSNAYGKPLFWITVVAGVLLVLLSGRRLWRRFRGRPDPADLDRPEPDERERMMAQSHFHHSSRRPPLDDVVLLPGEAPDTAGSRSSSGAARPHPTEGSDS
;
A
#
# COMPACT_ATOMS: atom_id res chain seq x y z
N MET A 1 -69.37 -15.17 8.13
CA MET A 1 -69.93 -15.30 9.49
C MET A 1 -68.79 -15.19 10.52
N THR A 2 -69.10 -14.86 11.79
CA THR A 2 -68.35 -15.17 13.04
C THR A 2 -66.80 -15.31 13.04
N ALA A 3 -66.06 -14.71 13.97
CA ALA A 3 -65.79 -13.28 14.28
C ALA A 3 -65.04 -13.12 15.64
N LYS A 4 -64.00 -12.25 15.71
CA LYS A 4 -63.36 -11.69 16.95
C LYS A 4 -62.64 -12.71 17.88
N ARG A 5 -61.69 -12.37 18.77
CA ARG A 5 -60.96 -11.14 19.23
C ARG A 5 -59.47 -11.54 19.49
N ARG A 6 -58.46 -10.79 19.06
CA ARG A 6 -57.69 -9.75 19.83
C ARG A 6 -57.06 -10.17 21.19
N SER A 7 -55.72 -10.28 21.17
CA SER A 7 -54.70 -9.72 22.11
C SER A 7 -54.71 -10.02 23.62
N VAL A 8 -53.52 -10.36 24.17
CA VAL A 8 -52.80 -9.57 25.22
C VAL A 8 -51.37 -10.14 25.45
N ARG A 9 -50.40 -9.27 25.78
CA ARG A 9 -49.09 -9.62 26.37
C ARG A 9 -49.09 -9.22 27.85
N PRO A 10 -48.38 -9.97 28.72
CA PRO A 10 -47.73 -9.36 29.88
C PRO A 10 -46.21 -9.56 29.85
N THR A 11 -45.49 -8.49 30.17
CA THR A 11 -44.10 -8.49 30.64
C THR A 11 -44.10 -8.22 32.14
N ILE A 12 -43.28 -8.91 32.94
CA ILE A 12 -42.73 -8.37 34.19
C ILE A 12 -41.56 -9.22 34.70
N SER A 13 -40.59 -8.53 35.31
CA SER A 13 -39.40 -9.02 36.02
C SER A 13 -39.72 -9.97 37.19
N GLY A 14 -38.79 -10.72 37.78
CA GLY A 14 -37.35 -10.78 37.55
C GLY A 14 -36.56 -10.72 38.86
N VAL A 15 -36.60 -11.80 39.66
CA VAL A 15 -35.82 -11.97 40.90
C VAL A 15 -35.31 -13.42 40.98
N ALA A 16 -34.15 -13.70 40.38
CA ALA A 16 -33.53 -15.05 40.40
C ALA A 16 -32.00 -15.08 40.25
N VAL A 17 -31.35 -13.96 39.90
CA VAL A 17 -29.94 -13.95 39.42
C VAL A 17 -28.89 -13.97 40.56
N VAL A 18 -29.28 -13.61 41.79
CA VAL A 18 -28.32 -13.35 42.89
C VAL A 18 -28.02 -14.58 43.77
N LEU A 19 -28.88 -15.61 43.75
CA LEU A 19 -28.79 -16.73 44.72
C LEU A 19 -28.10 -18.00 44.21
N LEU A 20 -27.73 -18.09 42.93
CA LEU A 20 -27.07 -19.27 42.34
C LEU A 20 -25.52 -19.17 42.30
N VAL A 21 -24.94 -18.06 42.77
CA VAL A 21 -23.49 -17.79 42.65
C VAL A 21 -22.67 -18.33 43.85
N VAL A 22 -23.32 -18.68 44.97
CA VAL A 22 -22.65 -18.98 46.25
C VAL A 22 -22.55 -20.48 46.57
N LEU A 23 -23.23 -21.34 45.80
CA LEU A 23 -23.49 -22.76 46.17
C LEU A 23 -22.81 -23.80 45.26
N LEU A 24 -21.79 -23.41 44.48
CA LEU A 24 -21.08 -24.29 43.54
C LEU A 24 -19.54 -24.24 43.62
N GLY A 25 -19.00 -23.60 44.67
CA GLY A 25 -17.65 -23.92 45.13
C GLY A 25 -17.67 -25.22 45.92
N TRP A 26 -16.55 -25.96 45.91
CA TRP A 26 -16.32 -27.22 46.65
C TRP A 26 -17.04 -28.48 46.13
N LEU A 27 -16.64 -28.97 44.96
CA LEU A 27 -16.71 -30.39 44.58
C LEU A 27 -15.34 -30.83 44.01
N PRO A 28 -14.83 -32.04 44.34
CA PRO A 28 -13.47 -32.46 43.97
C PRO A 28 -13.35 -32.88 42.49
N ALA A 29 -12.14 -32.78 41.95
CA ALA A 29 -11.82 -33.26 40.60
C ALA A 29 -11.84 -34.80 40.55
N GLY A 30 -12.68 -35.38 39.68
CA GLY A 30 -12.79 -36.84 39.61
C GLY A 30 -14.01 -37.39 38.85
N LEU A 31 -14.31 -36.86 37.65
CA LEU A 31 -15.24 -37.51 36.72
C LEU A 31 -14.55 -37.73 35.37
N PRO A 32 -14.66 -38.92 34.75
CA PRO A 32 -14.07 -39.17 33.45
C PRO A 32 -14.77 -38.28 32.42
N ARG A 33 -14.04 -37.32 31.85
CA ARG A 33 -14.46 -36.62 30.64
C ARG A 33 -14.64 -37.70 29.58
N ALA A 34 -15.87 -37.94 29.14
CA ALA A 34 -16.13 -38.87 28.04
C ALA A 34 -15.32 -38.38 26.84
N ALA A 35 -14.26 -39.12 26.51
CA ALA A 35 -13.48 -38.82 25.32
C ALA A 35 -14.42 -38.99 24.13
N ALA A 36 -14.58 -37.93 23.34
CA ALA A 36 -14.95 -38.14 21.95
C ALA A 36 -13.93 -39.14 21.39
N ALA A 37 -14.41 -40.24 20.80
CA ALA A 37 -13.51 -41.22 20.20
C ALA A 37 -12.58 -40.46 19.23
N PRO A 38 -11.26 -40.70 19.27
CA PRO A 38 -10.33 -39.96 18.43
C PRO A 38 -10.72 -40.20 16.97
N GLY A 39 -11.30 -39.17 16.34
CA GLY A 39 -11.50 -39.14 14.90
C GLY A 39 -10.15 -39.39 14.25
N ALA A 40 -10.13 -40.23 13.21
CA ALA A 40 -8.91 -40.86 12.72
C ALA A 40 -7.77 -39.84 12.57
N LEU A 41 -6.63 -40.12 13.21
CA LEU A 41 -5.40 -39.41 12.94
C LEU A 41 -5.04 -39.69 11.48
N ASN A 42 -5.25 -38.70 10.61
CA ASN A 42 -4.74 -38.69 9.24
C ASN A 42 -3.21 -38.74 9.32
N SER A 43 -2.69 -39.96 9.36
CA SER A 43 -1.27 -40.26 9.55
C SER A 43 -0.61 -40.28 8.18
N THR A 44 -0.21 -39.10 7.72
CA THR A 44 0.66 -38.95 6.55
C THR A 44 1.98 -39.65 6.84
N PHE A 45 2.19 -40.82 6.23
CA PHE A 45 3.39 -41.64 6.49
C PHE A 45 4.54 -41.25 5.57
N LEU A 46 4.26 -40.99 4.30
CA LEU A 46 5.23 -40.55 3.30
C LEU A 46 4.88 -39.14 2.81
N SER A 47 5.88 -38.44 2.28
CA SER A 47 5.73 -37.24 1.47
C SER A 47 6.56 -37.44 0.20
N VAL A 48 5.97 -37.23 -0.98
CA VAL A 48 6.63 -37.35 -2.28
C VAL A 48 6.71 -36.02 -3.02
N GLN A 49 7.90 -35.66 -3.48
CA GLN A 49 8.15 -34.42 -4.20
C GLN A 49 8.85 -34.70 -5.53
N VAL A 50 8.30 -34.18 -6.63
CA VAL A 50 8.95 -34.20 -7.95
C VAL A 50 10.13 -33.21 -7.95
N GLY A 51 11.35 -33.74 -8.13
CA GLY A 51 12.59 -32.96 -8.22
C GLY A 51 13.03 -32.65 -9.66
N SER A 52 12.50 -33.37 -10.66
CA SER A 52 12.70 -33.05 -12.08
C SER A 52 11.63 -33.70 -12.96
N LEU A 53 11.25 -33.00 -14.04
CA LEU A 53 10.48 -33.50 -15.17
C LEU A 53 11.29 -33.22 -16.45
N THR A 54 11.59 -34.25 -17.25
CA THR A 54 12.49 -34.12 -18.41
C THR A 54 12.03 -34.98 -19.59
N PRO A 55 11.69 -34.40 -20.75
CA PRO A 55 11.50 -32.96 -20.96
C PRO A 55 10.32 -32.42 -20.14
N SER A 56 10.36 -31.13 -19.76
CA SER A 56 9.21 -30.43 -19.17
C SER A 56 8.13 -30.10 -20.22
N THR A 57 8.55 -29.96 -21.48
CA THR A 57 7.68 -29.77 -22.64
C THR A 57 8.16 -30.61 -23.81
N VAL A 58 7.28 -31.42 -24.38
CA VAL A 58 7.56 -32.35 -25.48
C VAL A 58 7.40 -31.64 -26.83
N THR A 59 8.33 -31.95 -27.73
CA THR A 59 8.40 -31.45 -29.12
C THR A 59 8.75 -32.60 -30.07
N THR A 60 8.69 -32.35 -31.38
CA THR A 60 9.14 -33.31 -32.42
C THR A 60 10.63 -33.69 -32.33
N THR A 61 11.45 -32.92 -31.61
CA THR A 61 12.89 -33.16 -31.37
C THR A 61 13.19 -33.70 -29.97
N SER A 62 12.18 -33.91 -29.14
CA SER A 62 12.33 -34.49 -27.80
C SER A 62 12.61 -36.00 -27.84
N PRO A 63 13.08 -36.61 -26.73
CA PRO A 63 13.02 -38.05 -26.56
C PRO A 63 11.58 -38.58 -26.60
N ASP A 64 11.42 -39.83 -27.02
CA ASP A 64 10.18 -40.63 -26.98
C ASP A 64 9.72 -40.98 -25.55
N THR A 65 10.53 -40.67 -24.54
CA THR A 65 10.30 -40.99 -23.13
C THR A 65 10.36 -39.75 -22.25
N VAL A 66 9.47 -39.69 -21.25
CA VAL A 66 9.49 -38.71 -20.16
C VAL A 66 10.17 -39.33 -18.95
N THR A 67 11.17 -38.65 -18.41
CA THR A 67 11.76 -38.95 -17.10
C THR A 67 11.11 -38.08 -16.02
N VAL A 68 10.62 -38.72 -14.96
CA VAL A 68 10.23 -38.05 -13.71
C VAL A 68 11.13 -38.58 -12.60
N ALA A 69 11.77 -37.69 -11.85
CA ALA A 69 12.59 -38.06 -10.70
C ALA A 69 12.30 -37.12 -9.53
N GLY A 70 12.66 -37.54 -8.32
CA GLY A 70 12.38 -36.81 -7.09
C GLY A 70 12.66 -37.63 -5.86
N ASP A 71 12.10 -37.23 -4.73
CA ASP A 71 12.36 -37.84 -3.43
C ASP A 71 11.06 -38.26 -2.72
N ILE A 72 11.17 -39.33 -1.95
CA ILE A 72 10.14 -39.86 -1.05
C ILE A 72 10.71 -39.84 0.36
N ARG A 73 10.09 -39.08 1.25
CA ARG A 73 10.50 -38.93 2.65
C ARG A 73 9.48 -39.57 3.57
N ASN A 74 9.93 -40.34 4.55
CA ASN A 74 9.07 -40.78 5.64
C ASN A 74 8.89 -39.63 6.64
N VAL A 75 7.67 -39.11 6.73
CA VAL A 75 7.27 -38.02 7.64
C VAL A 75 6.42 -38.52 8.82
N GLY A 76 6.12 -39.83 8.85
CA GLY A 76 5.38 -40.48 9.93
C GLY A 76 6.24 -40.89 11.14
N ASP A 77 5.59 -41.59 12.06
CA ASP A 77 6.14 -42.03 13.35
C ASP A 77 6.87 -43.38 13.32
N ARG A 78 6.85 -44.09 12.18
CA ARG A 78 7.22 -45.51 12.06
C ARG A 78 7.87 -45.85 10.71
N PRO A 79 8.60 -46.97 10.59
CA PRO A 79 9.12 -47.43 9.31
C PRO A 79 8.03 -47.75 8.29
N VAL A 80 8.38 -47.61 7.00
CA VAL A 80 7.55 -48.00 5.84
C VAL A 80 8.37 -48.91 4.93
N ARG A 81 7.81 -50.06 4.56
CA ARG A 81 8.40 -51.06 3.65
C ARG A 81 7.55 -51.23 2.39
N ASP A 82 8.00 -52.09 1.47
CA ASP A 82 7.29 -52.42 0.22
C ASP A 82 6.92 -51.18 -0.62
N ILE A 83 7.79 -50.16 -0.57
CA ILE A 83 7.57 -48.87 -1.24
C ILE A 83 7.62 -49.09 -2.75
N SER A 84 6.62 -48.59 -3.45
CA SER A 84 6.51 -48.71 -4.90
C SER A 84 5.90 -47.46 -5.51
N VAL A 85 6.44 -47.05 -6.66
CA VAL A 85 6.11 -45.78 -7.32
C VAL A 85 5.67 -46.05 -8.75
N ARG A 86 4.65 -45.33 -9.23
CA ARG A 86 4.27 -45.33 -10.64
C ARG A 86 3.91 -43.93 -11.12
N LEU A 87 3.90 -43.74 -12.44
CA LEU A 87 3.35 -42.56 -13.08
C LEU A 87 1.93 -42.85 -13.53
N GLN A 88 1.06 -41.85 -13.46
CA GLN A 88 -0.29 -41.88 -14.00
C GLN A 88 -0.56 -40.59 -14.77
N ARG A 89 -1.46 -40.65 -15.77
CA ARG A 89 -1.88 -39.52 -16.59
C ARG A 89 -3.41 -39.40 -16.55
N ALA A 90 -3.91 -38.18 -16.44
CA ALA A 90 -5.32 -37.84 -16.66
C ALA A 90 -5.57 -37.37 -18.11
N PRO A 91 -6.83 -37.35 -18.60
CA PRO A 91 -7.17 -36.73 -19.89
C PRO A 91 -6.63 -35.29 -20.04
N ALA A 92 -6.37 -34.88 -21.28
CA ALA A 92 -5.86 -33.55 -21.58
C ALA A 92 -6.76 -32.43 -21.02
N VAL A 93 -6.16 -31.35 -20.56
CA VAL A 93 -6.89 -30.16 -20.11
C VAL A 93 -7.52 -29.48 -21.32
N ASN A 94 -8.84 -29.30 -21.27
CA ASN A 94 -9.68 -28.74 -22.33
C ASN A 94 -10.45 -27.47 -21.90
N THR A 95 -10.11 -26.94 -20.73
CA THR A 95 -10.66 -25.69 -20.17
C THR A 95 -9.56 -24.98 -19.39
N ALA A 96 -9.39 -23.66 -19.55
CA ALA A 96 -8.38 -22.91 -18.79
C ALA A 96 -8.55 -23.07 -17.27
N PRO A 97 -9.80 -23.09 -16.72
CA PRO A 97 -10.00 -23.46 -15.32
C PRO A 97 -9.42 -24.82 -14.91
N GLY A 98 -9.36 -25.78 -15.84
CA GLY A 98 -8.77 -27.10 -15.65
C GLY A 98 -7.26 -27.09 -15.41
N LEU A 99 -6.52 -26.05 -15.81
CA LEU A 99 -5.06 -25.95 -15.60
C LEU A 99 -4.66 -26.05 -14.12
N ARG A 100 -5.53 -25.58 -13.23
CA ARG A 100 -5.41 -25.81 -11.78
C ARG A 100 -6.40 -26.84 -11.27
N ALA A 101 -7.65 -26.80 -11.70
CA ALA A 101 -8.68 -27.69 -11.17
C ALA A 101 -8.43 -29.18 -11.48
N ALA A 102 -7.67 -29.54 -12.52
CA ALA A 102 -7.29 -30.92 -12.81
C ALA A 102 -6.28 -31.48 -11.79
N LEU A 103 -5.33 -30.65 -11.35
CA LEU A 103 -4.32 -31.04 -10.34
C LEU A 103 -4.97 -31.35 -8.97
N ALA A 104 -6.16 -30.83 -8.68
CA ALA A 104 -6.89 -31.13 -7.43
C ALA A 104 -7.98 -32.22 -7.55
N ARG A 105 -8.10 -32.90 -8.70
CA ARG A 105 -9.11 -33.98 -8.86
C ARG A 105 -8.78 -35.21 -8.02
N ASP A 106 -9.77 -36.08 -7.85
CA ASP A 106 -9.53 -37.40 -7.28
C ASP A 106 -8.59 -38.23 -8.17
N ALA A 107 -7.77 -39.08 -7.54
CA ALA A 107 -6.76 -39.89 -8.22
C ALA A 107 -7.34 -40.93 -9.20
N SER A 108 -8.62 -41.28 -9.08
CA SER A 108 -9.34 -42.09 -10.07
C SER A 108 -9.47 -41.43 -11.44
N THR A 109 -9.28 -40.11 -11.55
CA THR A 109 -9.28 -39.38 -12.82
C THR A 109 -7.96 -39.46 -13.60
N PHE A 110 -6.93 -40.10 -13.01
CA PHE A 110 -5.66 -40.40 -13.67
C PHE A 110 -5.67 -41.86 -14.12
N ASP A 111 -6.50 -42.16 -15.11
CA ASP A 111 -6.91 -43.49 -15.53
C ASP A 111 -5.84 -44.28 -16.30
N VAL A 112 -4.95 -43.60 -17.02
CA VAL A 112 -3.79 -44.22 -17.67
C VAL A 112 -2.68 -44.39 -16.62
N THR A 113 -2.28 -45.64 -16.35
CA THR A 113 -1.31 -45.97 -15.29
C THR A 113 -0.15 -46.82 -15.78
N THR A 114 1.09 -46.46 -15.43
CA THR A 114 2.25 -47.31 -15.68
C THR A 114 2.31 -48.50 -14.70
N PRO A 115 3.13 -49.53 -14.98
CA PRO A 115 3.58 -50.47 -13.96
C PRO A 115 4.20 -49.77 -12.75
N PHE A 116 4.16 -50.43 -11.60
CA PHE A 116 4.87 -50.01 -10.38
C PHE A 116 6.35 -50.40 -10.44
N VAL A 117 7.21 -49.47 -10.05
CA VAL A 117 8.64 -49.70 -9.79
C VAL A 117 8.84 -49.78 -8.28
N SER A 118 9.34 -50.92 -7.79
CA SER A 118 9.65 -51.11 -6.37
C SER A 118 10.93 -50.39 -5.98
N ILE A 119 10.91 -49.67 -4.85
CA ILE A 119 12.11 -49.12 -4.22
C ILE A 119 12.60 -50.13 -3.17
N PRO A 120 13.85 -50.61 -3.26
CA PRO A 120 14.35 -51.64 -2.36
C PRO A 120 14.63 -51.10 -0.95
N GLY A 121 14.21 -51.85 0.08
CA GLY A 121 14.51 -51.60 1.49
C GLY A 121 13.31 -51.13 2.31
N THR A 122 13.61 -50.57 3.48
CA THR A 122 12.64 -50.02 4.44
C THR A 122 13.07 -48.61 4.79
N LEU A 123 12.15 -47.64 4.68
CA LEU A 123 12.40 -46.24 4.97
C LEU A 123 12.00 -45.94 6.43
N ALA A 124 12.96 -45.71 7.31
CA ALA A 124 12.70 -45.37 8.71
C ALA A 124 12.19 -43.92 8.85
N ALA A 125 11.53 -43.60 9.97
CA ALA A 125 10.99 -42.28 10.24
C ALA A 125 12.05 -41.17 10.04
N GLY A 126 11.70 -40.14 9.28
CA GLY A 126 12.57 -39.01 8.94
C GLY A 126 13.52 -39.22 7.75
N GLN A 127 13.78 -40.45 7.29
CA GLN A 127 14.66 -40.74 6.15
C GLN A 127 14.01 -40.37 4.81
N GLN A 128 14.82 -40.15 3.77
CA GLN A 128 14.37 -40.05 2.38
C GLN A 128 15.06 -41.07 1.46
N VAL A 129 14.42 -41.37 0.34
CA VAL A 129 14.96 -42.15 -0.78
C VAL A 129 14.52 -41.52 -2.10
N SER A 130 15.46 -41.38 -3.03
CA SER A 130 15.19 -40.81 -4.35
C SER A 130 14.63 -41.85 -5.32
N PHE A 131 13.74 -41.44 -6.21
CA PHE A 131 13.14 -42.27 -7.26
C PHE A 131 13.40 -41.70 -8.66
N ARG A 132 13.38 -42.57 -9.67
CA ARG A 132 13.40 -42.18 -11.09
C ARG A 132 12.52 -43.13 -11.89
N LEU A 133 11.53 -42.57 -12.58
CA LEU A 133 10.69 -43.24 -13.56
C LEU A 133 11.08 -42.72 -14.95
N GLN A 134 11.23 -43.62 -15.93
CA GLN A 134 11.34 -43.26 -17.34
C GLN A 134 10.23 -44.02 -18.08
N VAL A 135 9.37 -43.28 -18.78
CA VAL A 135 8.09 -43.78 -19.31
C VAL A 135 7.92 -43.33 -20.76
N PRO A 136 7.60 -44.23 -21.71
CA PRO A 136 7.28 -43.86 -23.09
C PRO A 136 6.11 -42.89 -23.17
N LEU A 137 6.10 -42.03 -24.20
CA LEU A 137 4.97 -41.16 -24.50
C LEU A 137 3.79 -41.95 -25.07
N SER A 138 4.05 -42.89 -25.98
CA SER A 138 3.05 -43.68 -26.70
C SER A 138 2.60 -44.93 -25.90
N ASP A 139 2.18 -46.00 -26.60
CA ASP A 139 1.63 -47.20 -25.96
C ASP A 139 2.66 -47.97 -25.12
N GLY A 140 2.17 -48.66 -24.09
CA GLY A 140 3.00 -49.22 -23.01
C GLY A 140 3.50 -48.18 -21.99
N GLY A 141 3.37 -46.88 -22.29
CA GLY A 141 3.69 -45.77 -21.40
C GLY A 141 2.49 -44.87 -21.10
N LEU A 142 2.64 -43.57 -21.39
CA LEU A 142 1.65 -42.54 -21.08
C LEU A 142 0.46 -42.50 -22.05
N ARG A 143 0.51 -43.19 -23.18
CA ARG A 143 -0.57 -43.20 -24.21
C ARG A 143 -0.97 -41.77 -24.60
N ILE A 144 0.00 -41.01 -25.08
CA ILE A 144 -0.15 -39.67 -25.66
C ILE A 144 0.08 -39.80 -27.16
N ASP A 145 -1.00 -39.58 -27.90
CA ASP A 145 -1.11 -39.68 -29.36
C ASP A 145 -1.27 -38.30 -30.04
N THR A 146 -1.56 -37.27 -29.26
CA THR A 146 -1.95 -35.93 -29.70
C THR A 146 -1.23 -34.83 -28.88
N PRO A 147 -0.95 -33.66 -29.48
CA PRO A 147 -0.54 -32.46 -28.74
C PRO A 147 -1.56 -32.02 -27.69
N GLY A 148 -1.09 -31.33 -26.64
CA GLY A 148 -1.95 -30.84 -25.57
C GLY A 148 -1.24 -30.68 -24.22
N VAL A 149 -2.02 -30.41 -23.17
CA VAL A 149 -1.54 -30.26 -21.79
C VAL A 149 -2.11 -31.37 -20.93
N PHE A 150 -1.24 -32.22 -20.37
CA PHE A 150 -1.63 -33.45 -19.69
C PHE A 150 -1.26 -33.41 -18.19
N PRO A 151 -2.23 -33.55 -17.27
CA PRO A 151 -1.94 -33.71 -15.85
C PRO A 151 -1.29 -35.07 -15.57
N LEU A 152 -0.17 -35.05 -14.86
CA LEU A 152 0.57 -36.23 -14.41
C LEU A 152 0.51 -36.36 -12.88
N LEU A 153 0.52 -37.60 -12.41
CA LEU A 153 0.49 -37.95 -10.99
C LEU A 153 1.52 -39.06 -10.71
N VAL A 154 2.45 -38.78 -9.81
CA VAL A 154 3.37 -39.75 -9.20
C VAL A 154 2.65 -40.36 -7.99
N ASN A 155 2.35 -41.65 -8.06
CA ASN A 155 1.61 -42.36 -7.00
C ASN A 155 2.58 -43.22 -6.18
N VAL A 156 2.59 -43.05 -4.85
CA VAL A 156 3.45 -43.82 -3.94
C VAL A 156 2.61 -44.73 -3.05
N ASN A 157 2.78 -46.03 -3.26
CA ASN A 157 2.27 -47.08 -2.38
C ASN A 157 3.36 -47.54 -1.41
N GLY A 158 2.96 -48.04 -0.23
CA GLY A 158 3.84 -48.68 0.73
C GLY A 158 3.07 -49.32 1.88
N THR A 159 3.78 -50.07 2.72
CA THR A 159 3.25 -50.73 3.92
C THR A 159 3.89 -50.12 5.18
N PRO A 160 3.18 -49.26 5.93
CA PRO A 160 3.65 -48.79 7.23
C PRO A 160 3.67 -49.93 8.25
N ASP A 161 4.56 -49.88 9.24
CA ASP A 161 4.58 -50.91 10.29
C ASP A 161 3.26 -50.98 11.09
N TYR A 162 2.81 -52.22 11.29
CA TYR A 162 1.48 -52.59 11.80
C TYR A 162 0.29 -52.15 10.91
N GLY A 163 0.55 -51.66 9.70
CA GLY A 163 -0.46 -51.35 8.67
C GLY A 163 -0.61 -52.44 7.61
N GLN A 164 -1.37 -52.11 6.56
CA GLN A 164 -1.48 -52.86 5.31
C GLN A 164 -0.83 -52.06 4.17
N GLN A 165 -0.55 -52.70 3.03
CA GLN A 165 -0.09 -51.95 1.86
C GLN A 165 -1.20 -51.03 1.36
N ALA A 166 -0.91 -49.74 1.28
CA ALA A 166 -1.85 -48.72 0.88
C ALA A 166 -1.15 -47.66 0.01
N ARG A 167 -1.94 -46.79 -0.59
CA ARG A 167 -1.47 -45.51 -1.12
C ARG A 167 -1.15 -44.59 0.05
N LEU A 168 0.08 -44.09 0.13
CA LEU A 168 0.55 -43.34 1.29
C LEU A 168 0.71 -41.84 0.99
N ASP A 169 1.05 -41.48 -0.25
CA ASP A 169 1.05 -40.09 -0.73
C ASP A 169 1.03 -40.01 -2.26
N ASP A 170 0.80 -38.81 -2.82
CA ASP A 170 0.91 -38.55 -4.26
C ASP A 170 1.37 -37.13 -4.61
N SER A 171 2.19 -37.01 -5.67
CA SER A 171 2.73 -35.73 -6.15
C SER A 171 2.28 -35.47 -7.59
N ARG A 172 1.85 -34.25 -7.91
CA ARG A 172 1.21 -33.94 -9.21
C ARG A 172 1.99 -32.88 -9.96
N THR A 173 1.93 -32.94 -11.29
CA THR A 173 2.63 -32.01 -12.18
C THR A 173 1.92 -31.97 -13.54
N MET A 174 2.38 -31.12 -14.46
CA MET A 174 1.82 -30.93 -15.79
C MET A 174 2.87 -31.24 -16.86
N LEU A 175 2.47 -31.93 -17.92
CA LEU A 175 3.31 -32.14 -19.11
C LEU A 175 2.70 -31.39 -20.29
N SER A 176 3.45 -30.45 -20.85
CA SER A 176 3.11 -29.78 -22.11
C SER A 176 3.59 -30.63 -23.29
N VAL A 177 2.79 -30.75 -24.34
CA VAL A 177 3.14 -31.46 -25.57
C VAL A 177 2.79 -30.57 -26.75
N LEU A 178 3.78 -29.86 -27.30
CA LEU A 178 3.59 -29.04 -28.51
C LEU A 178 3.50 -29.91 -29.75
N GLY A 179 4.33 -30.94 -29.82
CA GLY A 179 4.36 -31.93 -30.88
C GLY A 179 4.98 -33.22 -30.35
N LEU A 180 4.73 -34.34 -31.02
CA LEU A 180 5.24 -35.65 -30.60
C LEU A 180 6.47 -36.05 -31.44
N PRO A 181 7.49 -36.63 -30.80
CA PRO A 181 8.70 -37.11 -31.47
C PRO A 181 8.40 -38.33 -32.38
N PRO A 182 9.37 -38.77 -33.21
CA PRO A 182 9.24 -39.96 -34.04
C PRO A 182 8.77 -41.18 -33.24
N ASP A 183 7.83 -41.93 -33.79
CA ASP A 183 7.26 -43.12 -33.15
C ASP A 183 7.06 -44.20 -34.21
N LYS A 184 7.55 -45.41 -33.90
CA LYS A 184 7.55 -46.50 -34.86
C LYS A 184 6.12 -46.99 -35.19
N ALA A 185 5.22 -47.08 -34.21
CA ALA A 185 3.87 -47.59 -34.44
C ALA A 185 3.07 -46.61 -35.31
N ARG A 186 3.16 -45.30 -35.04
CA ARG A 186 2.52 -44.27 -35.89
C ARG A 186 3.11 -44.24 -37.30
N ALA A 187 4.42 -44.45 -37.46
CA ALA A 187 5.05 -44.56 -38.77
C ALA A 187 4.55 -45.79 -39.56
N GLU A 188 4.35 -46.93 -38.89
CA GLU A 188 3.79 -48.14 -39.49
C GLU A 188 2.31 -47.95 -39.88
N THR A 189 1.51 -47.14 -39.16
CA THR A 189 0.15 -46.76 -39.57
C THR A 189 0.16 -45.92 -40.85
N VAL A 190 0.93 -44.82 -40.89
CA VAL A 190 1.03 -43.94 -42.08
C VAL A 190 1.48 -44.73 -43.32
N ALA A 191 2.41 -45.67 -43.15
CA ALA A 191 2.88 -46.54 -44.23
C ALA A 191 1.80 -47.51 -44.73
N GLN A 192 0.88 -47.98 -43.87
CA GLN A 192 -0.23 -48.85 -44.27
C GLN A 192 -1.30 -48.07 -45.04
N ASP A 193 -1.74 -46.92 -44.52
CA ASP A 193 -2.72 -46.06 -45.20
C ASP A 193 -2.22 -45.64 -46.59
N SER A 194 -0.93 -45.28 -46.70
CA SER A 194 -0.26 -44.94 -47.97
C SER A 194 -0.20 -46.09 -49.00
N THR A 195 -0.55 -47.32 -48.63
CA THR A 195 -0.61 -48.48 -49.53
C THR A 195 -2.03 -48.92 -49.88
N ALA A 196 -3.06 -48.25 -49.35
CA ALA A 196 -4.46 -48.54 -49.64
C ALA A 196 -5.04 -47.68 -50.79
N ASP A 197 -4.41 -46.56 -51.14
CA ASP A 197 -4.97 -45.50 -52.00
C ASP A 197 -4.70 -45.69 -53.52
N ASP A 198 -4.22 -46.86 -53.95
CA ASP A 198 -3.94 -47.17 -55.36
C ASP A 198 -5.21 -47.63 -56.13
N SER A 199 -6.41 -47.23 -55.65
CA SER A 199 -7.69 -47.57 -56.28
C SER A 199 -8.77 -46.48 -56.19
N ASP A 200 -8.67 -45.51 -57.10
CA ASP A 200 -9.79 -44.87 -57.80
C ASP A 200 -10.88 -44.15 -56.96
N THR A 201 -10.54 -42.99 -56.37
CA THR A 201 -11.22 -41.71 -56.72
C THR A 201 -10.54 -40.48 -56.07
N GLY A 202 -10.16 -39.50 -56.88
CA GLY A 202 -9.49 -38.29 -56.39
C GLY A 202 -10.46 -37.20 -55.92
N ASP A 203 -10.98 -37.29 -54.69
CA ASP A 203 -11.48 -36.11 -53.93
C ASP A 203 -11.59 -36.39 -52.41
N SER A 204 -10.45 -36.41 -51.69
CA SER A 204 -10.37 -36.60 -50.22
C SER A 204 -9.30 -35.72 -49.56
N ALA A 205 -9.22 -34.45 -49.96
CA ALA A 205 -8.22 -33.49 -49.49
C ALA A 205 -8.78 -32.41 -48.53
N ALA A 206 -9.69 -32.77 -47.62
CA ALA A 206 -10.04 -31.99 -46.43
C ALA A 206 -10.96 -32.78 -45.46
N ASP A 207 -10.37 -33.45 -44.45
CA ASP A 207 -11.08 -33.75 -43.20
C ASP A 207 -10.30 -33.17 -42.01
N GLY A 208 -11.01 -32.64 -41.02
CA GLY A 208 -10.56 -31.54 -40.16
C GLY A 208 -9.61 -31.90 -39.01
N SER A 209 -8.89 -33.03 -39.06
CA SER A 209 -8.09 -33.51 -37.93
C SER A 209 -6.72 -32.82 -37.81
N SER A 210 -6.49 -32.13 -36.70
CA SER A 210 -5.38 -31.18 -36.48
C SER A 210 -4.01 -31.82 -36.14
N ALA A 211 -3.75 -33.07 -36.54
CA ALA A 211 -2.61 -33.85 -36.03
C ALA A 211 -2.07 -34.95 -36.99
N THR A 212 -2.00 -34.68 -38.30
CA THR A 212 -1.48 -35.66 -39.29
C THR A 212 -0.04 -36.10 -38.96
N PRO A 213 0.23 -37.41 -38.73
CA PRO A 213 1.59 -37.88 -38.46
C PRO A 213 2.46 -37.85 -39.72
N MET A 214 3.73 -37.48 -39.55
CA MET A 214 4.74 -37.50 -40.60
C MET A 214 5.24 -38.93 -40.87
N THR A 215 5.99 -39.16 -41.95
CA THR A 215 6.47 -40.49 -42.38
C THR A 215 7.34 -41.24 -41.36
N ASN A 216 7.91 -40.53 -40.39
CA ASN A 216 8.67 -41.06 -39.24
C ASN A 216 7.82 -41.21 -37.95
N GLY A 217 6.51 -40.98 -38.03
CA GLY A 217 5.57 -41.00 -36.91
C GLY A 217 5.59 -39.77 -36.00
N SER A 218 6.42 -38.74 -36.25
CA SER A 218 6.36 -37.50 -35.47
C SER A 218 5.13 -36.67 -35.84
N ILE A 219 4.53 -35.98 -34.88
CA ILE A 219 3.37 -35.09 -35.09
C ILE A 219 3.83 -33.67 -34.79
N ALA A 220 3.74 -32.77 -35.77
CA ALA A 220 4.09 -31.37 -35.63
C ALA A 220 3.02 -30.59 -34.81
N PRO A 221 3.36 -29.43 -34.22
CA PRO A 221 2.37 -28.55 -33.62
C PRO A 221 1.41 -27.99 -34.66
N ASP A 222 0.15 -27.75 -34.29
CA ASP A 222 -0.82 -27.08 -35.17
C ASP A 222 -0.56 -25.56 -35.21
N THR A 223 -0.03 -25.09 -36.35
CA THR A 223 0.26 -23.67 -36.62
C THR A 223 -0.74 -23.05 -37.59
N ARG A 224 -1.90 -23.69 -37.87
CA ARG A 224 -2.90 -23.17 -38.84
C ARG A 224 -3.64 -21.94 -38.32
N SER A 225 -3.80 -21.84 -36.99
CA SER A 225 -4.58 -20.80 -36.30
C SER A 225 -3.89 -20.32 -35.02
N PRO A 226 -2.67 -19.75 -35.08
CA PRO A 226 -1.89 -19.37 -33.89
C PRO A 226 -2.62 -18.36 -32.97
N SER A 227 -2.23 -18.31 -31.68
CA SER A 227 -2.74 -17.29 -30.74
C SER A 227 -1.99 -15.97 -30.83
N ASP A 228 -2.69 -14.84 -30.73
CA ASP A 228 -2.09 -13.51 -30.58
C ASP A 228 -1.50 -13.39 -29.16
N PHE A 229 -0.17 -13.46 -29.03
CA PHE A 229 0.53 -13.51 -27.74
C PHE A 229 1.17 -12.16 -27.38
N THR A 230 0.77 -11.61 -26.23
CA THR A 230 1.38 -10.42 -25.60
C THR A 230 1.64 -10.71 -24.12
N MET A 231 2.83 -10.43 -23.62
CA MET A 231 3.17 -10.63 -22.20
C MET A 231 3.59 -9.33 -21.51
N LEU A 232 3.05 -9.11 -20.30
CA LEU A 232 3.54 -8.09 -19.38
C LEU A 232 4.61 -8.69 -18.45
N TRP A 233 5.71 -7.96 -18.22
CA TRP A 233 6.80 -8.35 -17.34
C TRP A 233 6.86 -7.43 -16.10
N PRO A 234 6.34 -7.84 -14.93
CA PRO A 234 6.17 -6.94 -13.79
C PRO A 234 7.49 -6.67 -13.05
N LEU A 235 7.85 -5.39 -12.97
CA LEU A 235 8.95 -4.88 -12.15
C LEU A 235 8.39 -3.88 -11.13
N SER A 236 7.92 -4.43 -10.01
CA SER A 236 7.32 -3.69 -8.88
C SER A 236 7.83 -4.22 -7.53
N ALA A 237 7.52 -3.53 -6.43
CA ALA A 237 7.71 -4.03 -5.06
C ALA A 237 6.62 -3.48 -4.13
N THR A 238 6.54 -4.00 -2.90
CA THR A 238 5.71 -3.38 -1.86
C THR A 238 6.36 -2.06 -1.39
N PRO A 239 5.60 -0.97 -1.14
CA PRO A 239 6.18 0.36 -0.90
C PRO A 239 7.15 0.44 0.28
N GLN A 240 8.44 0.68 0.00
CA GLN A 240 9.50 0.67 1.02
C GLN A 240 9.80 2.04 1.63
N LEU A 241 9.43 3.15 0.99
CA LEU A 241 9.68 4.50 1.50
C LEU A 241 9.00 4.70 2.87
N ALA A 242 9.73 5.21 3.86
CA ALA A 242 9.21 5.47 5.20
C ALA A 242 8.24 6.66 5.17
N ALA A 243 7.18 6.55 5.95
CA ALA A 243 6.04 7.44 5.89
C ALA A 243 6.23 8.75 6.67
N GLY A 244 5.52 9.80 6.27
CA GLY A 244 5.49 11.06 7.01
C GLY A 244 6.77 11.89 6.90
N VAL A 245 7.57 11.70 5.86
CA VAL A 245 8.74 12.54 5.57
C VAL A 245 8.35 13.55 4.48
N PRO A 246 8.26 14.86 4.76
CA PRO A 246 8.00 15.89 3.74
C PRO A 246 9.15 16.03 2.74
N GLY A 247 8.87 16.57 1.56
CA GLY A 247 9.88 16.72 0.51
C GLY A 247 10.87 17.87 0.75
N GLY A 248 12.14 17.63 0.48
CA GLY A 248 13.19 18.66 0.48
C GLY A 248 13.84 18.95 1.84
N GLY A 249 15.00 19.60 1.77
CA GLY A 249 15.97 19.68 2.88
C GLY A 249 16.97 18.52 2.84
N ASP A 250 18.08 18.67 3.55
CA ASP A 250 19.30 17.85 3.41
C ASP A 250 19.23 16.51 4.19
N GLN A 251 18.02 15.98 4.40
CA GLN A 251 17.80 14.71 5.09
C GLN A 251 17.91 13.55 4.08
N PRO A 252 18.65 12.46 4.38
CA PRO A 252 18.68 11.28 3.54
C PRO A 252 17.30 10.63 3.46
N VAL A 253 17.01 9.95 2.35
CA VAL A 253 15.74 9.25 2.16
C VAL A 253 15.65 8.06 3.11
N ARG A 254 14.52 7.92 3.81
CA ARG A 254 14.29 6.86 4.81
C ARG A 254 13.43 5.74 4.23
N LEU A 255 13.82 4.49 4.47
CA LEU A 255 13.06 3.27 4.15
C LEU A 255 12.57 2.57 5.42
N ILE A 256 11.54 1.74 5.26
CA ILE A 256 11.01 0.85 6.33
C ILE A 256 11.88 -0.42 6.51
N SER A 257 12.66 -0.81 5.50
CA SER A 257 13.54 -1.98 5.57
C SER A 257 14.67 -1.91 4.52
N ASP A 258 15.72 -2.72 4.72
CA ASP A 258 16.76 -2.99 3.70
C ASP A 258 16.40 -4.18 2.77
N SER A 259 15.22 -4.79 2.91
CA SER A 259 14.89 -6.04 2.17
C SER A 259 14.99 -5.87 0.64
N LEU A 260 14.71 -4.67 0.15
CA LEU A 260 14.85 -4.31 -1.26
C LEU A 260 16.30 -4.35 -1.75
N ALA A 261 17.30 -4.06 -0.90
CA ALA A 261 18.73 -4.18 -1.26
C ALA A 261 19.11 -5.63 -1.62
N GLY A 262 18.57 -6.62 -0.89
CA GLY A 262 18.70 -8.04 -1.23
C GLY A 262 17.97 -8.39 -2.53
N SER A 263 16.74 -7.90 -2.69
CA SER A 263 15.94 -8.12 -3.91
C SER A 263 16.63 -7.61 -5.19
N LEU A 264 17.29 -6.44 -5.13
CA LEU A 264 17.99 -5.79 -6.24
C LEU A 264 19.36 -6.40 -6.58
N SER A 265 20.02 -7.07 -5.63
CA SER A 265 21.38 -7.61 -5.80
C SER A 265 21.42 -9.06 -6.27
N ASN A 266 20.71 -9.96 -5.58
CA ASN A 266 20.66 -11.39 -5.92
C ASN A 266 19.30 -12.07 -5.67
N GLY A 267 18.29 -11.29 -5.26
CA GLY A 267 16.94 -11.77 -5.02
C GLY A 267 16.01 -11.65 -6.24
N ARG A 268 14.71 -11.57 -5.93
CA ARG A 268 13.58 -11.58 -6.87
C ARG A 268 13.71 -10.57 -8.02
N LEU A 269 13.98 -9.29 -7.73
CA LEU A 269 14.11 -8.26 -8.77
C LEU A 269 15.38 -8.38 -9.60
N ALA A 270 16.48 -8.90 -9.03
CA ALA A 270 17.69 -9.21 -9.78
C ALA A 270 17.46 -10.38 -10.76
N GLY A 271 16.80 -11.45 -10.30
CA GLY A 271 16.45 -12.62 -11.12
C GLY A 271 15.49 -12.27 -12.25
N LEU A 272 14.39 -11.56 -11.94
CA LEU A 272 13.41 -11.09 -12.93
C LEU A 272 14.04 -10.16 -13.98
N LEU A 273 14.97 -9.28 -13.59
CA LEU A 273 15.65 -8.40 -14.54
C LEU A 273 16.73 -9.11 -15.35
N SER A 274 17.41 -10.12 -14.78
CA SER A 274 18.37 -10.92 -15.57
C SER A 274 17.63 -11.74 -16.62
N ALA A 275 16.63 -12.53 -16.23
CA ALA A 275 15.95 -13.42 -17.16
C ALA A 275 15.38 -12.69 -18.39
N VAL A 276 14.81 -11.49 -18.22
CA VAL A 276 14.36 -10.67 -19.36
C VAL A 276 15.53 -10.08 -20.16
N ASP A 277 16.60 -9.61 -19.53
CA ASP A 277 17.76 -9.08 -20.26
C ASP A 277 18.46 -10.17 -21.08
N ASP A 278 18.59 -11.36 -20.50
CA ASP A 278 19.26 -12.51 -21.10
C ASP A 278 18.41 -13.11 -22.24
N ALA A 279 17.08 -13.22 -22.06
CA ALA A 279 16.16 -13.76 -23.07
C ALA A 279 15.82 -12.78 -24.21
N THR A 280 15.94 -11.46 -23.99
CA THR A 280 15.69 -10.43 -25.02
C THR A 280 16.97 -9.80 -25.58
N ALA A 281 18.11 -10.49 -25.43
CA ALA A 281 19.41 -10.05 -25.93
C ALA A 281 19.39 -9.70 -27.43
N ASP A 282 18.56 -10.41 -28.22
CA ASP A 282 18.13 -9.98 -29.55
C ASP A 282 16.82 -9.17 -29.47
N ALA A 283 16.91 -7.87 -29.79
CA ALA A 283 15.79 -6.95 -29.82
C ALA A 283 14.81 -7.22 -30.98
N ASP A 284 15.28 -7.80 -32.09
CA ASP A 284 14.48 -8.11 -33.28
C ASP A 284 13.82 -9.51 -33.22
N SER A 285 14.05 -10.26 -32.14
CA SER A 285 13.41 -11.56 -31.91
C SER A 285 11.87 -11.45 -31.76
N LYS A 286 11.15 -12.54 -32.03
CA LYS A 286 9.69 -12.56 -31.84
C LYS A 286 9.31 -12.33 -30.36
N LEU A 287 10.08 -12.88 -29.42
CA LEU A 287 9.86 -12.70 -27.99
C LEU A 287 9.91 -11.22 -27.60
N SER A 288 10.98 -10.50 -28.00
CA SER A 288 11.15 -9.07 -27.72
C SER A 288 9.99 -8.21 -28.23
N ARG A 289 9.42 -8.52 -29.40
CA ARG A 289 8.22 -7.83 -29.94
C ARG A 289 6.93 -8.12 -29.17
N SER A 290 6.85 -9.24 -28.46
CA SER A 290 5.67 -9.66 -27.68
C SER A 290 5.66 -9.19 -26.22
N LEU A 291 6.81 -8.75 -25.71
CA LEU A 291 7.04 -8.49 -24.29
C LEU A 291 7.02 -6.99 -23.97
N CYS A 292 6.38 -6.60 -22.86
CA CYS A 292 6.39 -5.23 -22.36
C CYS A 292 6.68 -5.17 -20.85
N LEU A 293 7.67 -4.39 -20.44
CA LEU A 293 8.00 -4.16 -19.03
C LEU A 293 6.88 -3.37 -18.35
N ALA A 294 6.21 -3.96 -17.37
CA ALA A 294 5.20 -3.30 -16.54
C ALA A 294 5.87 -2.80 -15.25
N VAL A 295 6.24 -1.52 -15.21
CA VAL A 295 7.11 -0.95 -14.19
C VAL A 295 6.33 -0.08 -13.20
N ASP A 296 6.55 -0.27 -11.90
CA ASP A 296 5.96 0.56 -10.86
C ASP A 296 6.83 1.82 -10.62
N PRO A 297 6.28 3.05 -10.78
CA PRO A 297 7.03 4.27 -10.50
C PRO A 297 7.46 4.39 -9.04
N ASP A 298 6.76 3.79 -8.07
CA ASP A 298 7.19 3.84 -6.65
C ASP A 298 8.45 2.99 -6.42
N LEU A 299 8.59 1.87 -7.15
CA LEU A 299 9.85 1.12 -7.18
C LEU A 299 10.96 1.98 -7.81
N LEU A 300 10.71 2.66 -8.92
CA LEU A 300 11.72 3.51 -9.57
C LEU A 300 12.17 4.68 -8.69
N VAL A 301 11.24 5.41 -8.06
CA VAL A 301 11.55 6.51 -7.13
C VAL A 301 12.34 5.99 -5.93
N THR A 302 11.92 4.85 -5.35
CA THR A 302 12.64 4.21 -4.24
C THR A 302 14.06 3.80 -4.65
N VAL A 303 14.23 3.12 -5.78
CA VAL A 303 15.54 2.66 -6.27
C VAL A 303 16.44 3.83 -6.65
N GLN A 304 15.90 4.88 -7.28
CA GLN A 304 16.64 6.09 -7.60
C GLN A 304 17.16 6.78 -6.33
N ALA A 305 16.32 6.92 -5.29
CA ALA A 305 16.73 7.43 -3.99
C ALA A 305 17.82 6.54 -3.35
N MET A 306 17.67 5.21 -3.43
CA MET A 306 18.69 4.27 -2.95
C MET A 306 20.03 4.38 -3.69
N THR A 307 20.14 4.99 -4.88
CA THR A 307 21.45 5.14 -5.54
C THR A 307 22.41 6.10 -4.83
N GLY A 308 21.90 6.96 -3.94
CA GLY A 308 22.68 7.79 -3.03
C GLY A 308 22.76 7.20 -1.61
N ASP A 309 23.06 8.07 -0.64
CA ASP A 309 22.99 7.73 0.77
C ASP A 309 21.51 7.72 1.22
N TYR A 310 21.09 6.61 1.83
CA TYR A 310 19.75 6.42 2.37
C TYR A 310 19.80 5.75 3.75
N GLU A 311 18.71 5.86 4.50
CA GLU A 311 18.58 5.36 5.86
C GLU A 311 17.43 4.36 6.00
N VAL A 312 17.47 3.55 7.06
CA VAL A 312 16.38 2.64 7.46
C VAL A 312 15.92 3.01 8.86
N THR A 313 14.61 3.23 9.03
CA THR A 313 14.01 3.57 10.34
C THR A 313 13.91 2.34 11.26
N THR A 314 14.04 2.55 12.58
CA THR A 314 13.76 1.50 13.59
C THR A 314 12.26 1.32 13.85
N ASP A 315 11.42 2.31 13.52
CA ASP A 315 9.96 2.25 13.65
C ASP A 315 9.31 2.97 12.44
N PRO A 316 8.46 2.30 11.64
CA PRO A 316 7.78 2.91 10.50
C PRO A 316 6.52 3.72 10.88
N THR A 317 6.12 3.75 12.15
CA THR A 317 4.95 4.50 12.66
C THR A 317 5.30 5.91 13.16
N ASP A 318 6.54 6.15 13.60
CA ASP A 318 7.03 7.48 13.98
C ASP A 318 7.97 8.05 12.91
N PRO A 319 7.58 9.17 12.24
CA PRO A 319 8.44 9.84 11.26
C PRO A 319 9.74 10.39 11.87
N ARG A 320 9.90 10.45 13.20
CA ARG A 320 11.14 10.85 13.90
C ARG A 320 11.93 9.69 14.53
N ALA A 321 11.50 8.45 14.33
CA ALA A 321 12.20 7.31 14.91
C ALA A 321 13.67 7.24 14.47
N PRO A 322 14.59 6.79 15.35
CA PRO A 322 16.00 6.60 15.02
C PRO A 322 16.22 5.80 13.74
N THR A 323 17.35 6.06 13.11
CA THR A 323 17.73 5.45 11.85
C THR A 323 19.09 4.78 11.93
N ARG A 324 19.35 3.93 10.93
CA ARG A 324 20.68 3.41 10.60
C ARG A 324 20.93 3.63 9.12
N ALA A 325 22.20 3.69 8.71
CA ALA A 325 22.55 3.70 7.30
C ALA A 325 21.98 2.47 6.56
N GLY A 326 21.56 2.69 5.32
CA GLY A 326 21.23 1.64 4.36
C GLY A 326 22.47 0.93 3.83
N THR A 327 22.27 -0.18 3.13
CA THR A 327 23.35 -1.05 2.62
C THR A 327 23.32 -1.31 1.11
N GLY A 328 22.28 -0.83 0.42
CA GLY A 328 21.94 -1.24 -0.94
C GLY A 328 22.44 -0.38 -2.10
N SER A 329 23.13 0.74 -1.86
CA SER A 329 23.27 1.77 -2.92
C SER A 329 24.04 1.32 -4.17
N ALA A 330 25.05 0.47 -4.00
CA ALA A 330 25.77 -0.15 -5.12
C ALA A 330 24.86 -1.13 -5.91
N ALA A 331 23.98 -1.87 -5.23
CA ALA A 331 23.02 -2.77 -5.86
C ALA A 331 21.92 -1.99 -6.60
N ALA A 332 21.36 -0.95 -5.97
CA ALA A 332 20.36 -0.08 -6.56
C ALA A 332 20.85 0.59 -7.84
N LYS A 333 22.09 1.12 -7.83
CA LYS A 333 22.72 1.68 -9.03
C LYS A 333 22.91 0.63 -10.12
N THR A 334 23.51 -0.52 -9.78
CA THR A 334 23.78 -1.60 -10.75
C THR A 334 22.50 -2.13 -11.39
N TRP A 335 21.43 -2.29 -10.60
CA TRP A 335 20.12 -2.75 -11.07
C TRP A 335 19.43 -1.69 -11.94
N LEU A 336 19.42 -0.42 -11.53
CA LEU A 336 18.80 0.66 -12.30
C LEU A 336 19.51 0.91 -13.63
N ASP A 337 20.85 0.87 -13.64
CA ASP A 337 21.63 1.02 -14.86
C ASP A 337 21.48 -0.22 -15.78
N ARG A 338 21.16 -1.42 -15.24
CA ARG A 338 20.73 -2.58 -16.05
C ARG A 338 19.32 -2.37 -16.61
N LEU A 339 18.36 -1.91 -15.80
CA LEU A 339 16.98 -1.69 -16.22
C LEU A 339 16.88 -0.68 -17.38
N ARG A 340 17.65 0.41 -17.34
CA ARG A 340 17.75 1.37 -18.45
C ARG A 340 18.05 0.69 -19.78
N ARG A 341 19.13 -0.09 -19.85
CA ARG A 341 19.56 -0.80 -21.08
C ARG A 341 18.54 -1.81 -21.61
N VAL A 342 17.73 -2.42 -20.74
CA VAL A 342 16.64 -3.33 -21.14
C VAL A 342 15.42 -2.54 -21.62
N ALA A 343 15.10 -1.43 -20.94
CA ALA A 343 14.02 -0.53 -21.30
C ALA A 343 14.28 0.21 -22.62
N ASP A 344 15.53 0.53 -22.96
CA ASP A 344 15.92 1.16 -24.23
C ASP A 344 15.55 0.33 -25.48
N ARG A 345 15.35 -0.99 -25.32
CA ARG A 345 15.06 -1.94 -26.43
C ARG A 345 13.72 -2.68 -26.34
N LEU A 346 12.96 -2.52 -25.26
CA LEU A 346 11.67 -3.17 -25.05
C LEU A 346 10.52 -2.17 -24.92
N CYS A 347 9.30 -2.65 -25.13
CA CYS A 347 8.12 -1.91 -24.70
C CYS A 347 8.16 -1.69 -23.18
N VAL A 348 7.75 -0.49 -22.73
CA VAL A 348 7.58 -0.15 -21.31
C VAL A 348 6.19 0.42 -21.09
N VAL A 349 5.53 0.03 -20.00
CA VAL A 349 4.25 0.58 -19.55
C VAL A 349 4.32 0.83 -18.05
N ALA A 350 3.82 1.98 -17.59
CA ALA A 350 3.75 2.28 -16.17
C ALA A 350 2.54 1.61 -15.52
N THR A 351 2.71 0.96 -14.37
CA THR A 351 1.57 0.56 -13.52
C THR A 351 1.03 1.78 -12.75
N PRO A 352 -0.18 1.71 -12.18
CA PRO A 352 -0.61 2.66 -11.16
C PRO A 352 0.44 2.79 -10.04
N PHE A 353 0.63 4.01 -9.55
CA PHE A 353 1.67 4.32 -8.57
C PHE A 353 1.52 3.48 -7.29
N ALA A 354 2.60 2.82 -6.85
CA ALA A 354 2.59 1.95 -5.68
C ALA A 354 1.52 0.82 -5.75
N GLN A 355 1.10 0.44 -6.97
CA GLN A 355 -0.02 -0.45 -7.24
C GLN A 355 -1.30 -0.05 -6.49
N VAL A 356 -1.64 1.24 -6.54
CA VAL A 356 -2.93 1.76 -6.08
C VAL A 356 -4.07 1.25 -6.99
N SER A 357 -5.18 0.82 -6.39
CA SER A 357 -6.36 0.41 -7.16
C SER A 357 -7.12 1.63 -7.71
N PRO A 358 -7.46 1.70 -9.02
CA PRO A 358 -8.31 2.75 -9.58
C PRO A 358 -9.68 2.88 -8.89
N ASP A 359 -10.20 1.77 -8.36
CA ASP A 359 -11.45 1.72 -7.60
C ASP A 359 -11.31 2.34 -6.19
N ALA A 360 -10.14 2.26 -5.57
CA ALA A 360 -9.85 2.97 -4.33
C ALA A 360 -9.78 4.50 -4.56
N LEU A 361 -9.11 4.93 -5.63
CA LEU A 361 -9.06 6.34 -6.04
C LEU A 361 -10.45 6.89 -6.33
N ALA A 362 -11.29 6.15 -7.08
CA ALA A 362 -12.66 6.55 -7.39
C ALA A 362 -13.54 6.67 -6.14
N ARG A 363 -13.29 5.86 -5.10
CA ARG A 363 -13.94 6.02 -3.79
C ARG A 363 -13.39 7.18 -2.96
N VAL A 364 -12.11 7.55 -3.09
CA VAL A 364 -11.59 8.77 -2.43
C VAL A 364 -12.23 10.00 -3.06
N GLY A 365 -12.22 10.10 -4.40
CA GLY A 365 -12.84 11.18 -5.17
C GLY A 365 -11.97 12.43 -5.35
N ASP A 366 -10.66 12.35 -5.13
CA ASP A 366 -9.73 13.47 -5.27
C ASP A 366 -9.01 13.46 -6.63
N VAL A 367 -9.09 14.56 -7.37
CA VAL A 367 -8.54 14.68 -8.73
C VAL A 367 -7.01 14.78 -8.76
N GLY A 368 -6.39 15.36 -7.73
CA GLY A 368 -4.93 15.48 -7.65
C GLY A 368 -4.29 14.13 -7.35
N LEU A 369 -4.85 13.40 -6.39
CA LEU A 369 -4.46 12.03 -6.03
C LEU A 369 -4.72 11.06 -7.19
N THR A 370 -5.81 11.22 -7.93
CA THR A 370 -6.09 10.44 -9.15
C THR A 370 -5.03 10.71 -10.23
N GLY A 371 -4.67 11.99 -10.46
CA GLY A 371 -3.61 12.36 -11.40
C GLY A 371 -2.24 11.80 -11.00
N ALA A 372 -1.88 11.87 -9.72
CA ALA A 372 -0.64 11.30 -9.19
C ALA A 372 -0.62 9.76 -9.27
N GLY A 373 -1.77 9.10 -9.04
CA GLY A 373 -1.89 7.65 -9.07
C GLY A 373 -1.92 7.02 -10.46
N LEU A 374 -2.44 7.71 -11.48
CA LEU A 374 -2.76 7.13 -12.79
C LEU A 374 -2.23 7.90 -14.02
N SER A 375 -1.96 9.21 -13.91
CA SER A 375 -1.44 10.01 -15.04
C SER A 375 0.06 10.24 -14.97
N ALA A 376 0.55 10.68 -13.79
CA ALA A 376 1.97 10.90 -13.51
C ALA A 376 2.89 9.66 -13.55
N PRO A 377 2.45 8.40 -13.30
CA PRO A 377 3.32 7.22 -13.34
C PRO A 377 4.20 7.11 -14.58
N ALA A 378 3.62 7.42 -15.75
CA ALA A 378 4.32 7.29 -17.02
C ALA A 378 5.35 8.41 -17.24
N ASP A 379 5.13 9.61 -16.71
CA ASP A 379 6.14 10.68 -16.73
C ASP A 379 7.32 10.37 -15.79
N ILE A 380 7.06 9.71 -14.66
CA ILE A 380 8.10 9.23 -13.73
C ILE A 380 8.93 8.12 -14.39
N VAL A 381 8.29 7.12 -15.00
CA VAL A 381 8.97 6.02 -15.71
C VAL A 381 9.82 6.56 -16.86
N ASP A 382 9.27 7.43 -17.70
CA ASP A 382 9.98 8.04 -18.83
C ASP A 382 11.20 8.86 -18.34
N ALA A 383 11.04 9.66 -17.27
CA ALA A 383 12.12 10.51 -16.75
C ALA A 383 13.24 9.73 -16.03
N VAL A 384 12.94 8.62 -15.34
CA VAL A 384 13.95 7.84 -14.60
C VAL A 384 14.71 6.86 -15.50
N LEU A 385 14.02 6.30 -16.51
CA LEU A 385 14.61 5.32 -17.43
C LEU A 385 15.16 5.95 -18.72
N GLY A 386 14.67 7.11 -19.15
CA GLY A 386 15.09 7.79 -20.40
C GLY A 386 14.30 7.38 -21.64
N VAL A 387 13.19 6.65 -21.46
CA VAL A 387 12.40 6.01 -22.52
C VAL A 387 11.07 6.73 -22.77
N ARG A 388 10.23 6.20 -23.67
CA ARG A 388 8.85 6.64 -23.86
C ARG A 388 7.89 5.46 -23.70
N SER A 389 7.21 5.41 -22.57
CA SER A 389 6.25 4.37 -22.22
C SER A 389 4.93 4.44 -23.00
N VAL A 390 4.22 3.31 -23.03
CA VAL A 390 2.84 3.20 -23.52
C VAL A 390 1.93 4.05 -22.63
N ARG A 391 1.16 4.96 -23.25
CA ARG A 391 0.23 5.87 -22.58
C ARG A 391 -1.23 5.46 -22.85
N GLY A 392 -2.14 5.87 -21.96
CA GLY A 392 -3.59 5.75 -22.17
C GLY A 392 -4.16 4.34 -22.01
N LEU A 393 -3.42 3.40 -21.42
CA LEU A 393 -3.87 2.07 -21.05
C LEU A 393 -3.76 1.90 -19.52
N THR A 394 -4.86 1.63 -18.85
CA THR A 394 -4.89 1.42 -17.39
C THR A 394 -4.63 -0.04 -17.06
N LEU A 395 -3.78 -0.31 -16.07
CA LEU A 395 -3.49 -1.64 -15.55
C LEU A 395 -3.95 -1.73 -14.07
N PRO A 396 -5.23 -2.00 -13.77
CA PRO A 396 -5.69 -2.19 -12.40
C PRO A 396 -4.95 -3.39 -11.79
N PRO A 397 -4.26 -3.24 -10.63
CA PRO A 397 -3.42 -4.31 -10.07
C PRO A 397 -4.22 -5.56 -9.71
N ASN A 398 -5.49 -5.40 -9.31
CA ASN A 398 -6.42 -6.48 -9.00
C ASN A 398 -7.16 -7.04 -10.23
N GLY A 399 -6.88 -6.56 -11.44
CA GLY A 399 -7.57 -6.97 -12.66
C GLY A 399 -9.03 -6.53 -12.79
N VAL A 400 -9.54 -5.65 -11.90
CA VAL A 400 -10.96 -5.23 -11.89
C VAL A 400 -11.11 -3.78 -12.32
N LEU A 401 -11.97 -3.51 -13.31
CA LEU A 401 -12.49 -2.18 -13.60
C LEU A 401 -13.95 -2.06 -13.11
N THR A 402 -14.15 -1.35 -12.00
CA THR A 402 -15.49 -1.05 -11.46
C THR A 402 -16.12 0.13 -12.19
N ALA A 403 -17.45 0.24 -12.18
CA ALA A 403 -18.15 1.35 -12.85
C ALA A 403 -17.76 2.74 -12.30
N ALA A 404 -17.36 2.82 -11.02
CA ALA A 404 -16.83 4.05 -10.41
C ALA A 404 -15.43 4.39 -10.95
N ALA A 405 -14.54 3.40 -11.06
CA ALA A 405 -13.21 3.57 -11.66
C ALA A 405 -13.30 3.96 -13.14
N ALA A 406 -14.17 3.31 -13.91
CA ALA A 406 -14.47 3.66 -15.31
C ALA A 406 -14.92 5.12 -15.43
N THR A 407 -15.93 5.53 -14.65
CA THR A 407 -16.44 6.92 -14.63
C THR A 407 -15.34 7.94 -14.26
N MET A 408 -14.42 7.58 -13.36
CA MET A 408 -13.30 8.42 -12.93
C MET A 408 -12.22 8.57 -14.02
N LEU A 409 -11.93 7.53 -14.79
CA LEU A 409 -10.97 7.57 -15.91
C LEU A 409 -11.47 8.46 -17.07
N GLY A 410 -12.79 8.67 -17.15
CA GLY A 410 -13.42 9.43 -18.23
C GLY A 410 -13.79 8.56 -19.43
N LYS A 411 -14.59 9.12 -20.34
CA LYS A 411 -15.15 8.40 -21.50
C LYS A 411 -14.07 7.87 -22.43
N GLY A 412 -14.17 6.59 -22.81
CA GLY A 412 -13.26 5.96 -23.77
C GLY A 412 -11.97 5.46 -23.13
N ALA A 413 -12.00 5.17 -21.82
CA ALA A 413 -10.87 4.58 -21.12
C ALA A 413 -10.48 3.23 -21.75
N LYS A 414 -9.18 2.94 -21.80
CA LYS A 414 -8.64 1.61 -22.12
C LYS A 414 -8.15 0.96 -20.84
N ALA A 415 -8.46 -0.32 -20.62
CA ALA A 415 -7.90 -1.08 -19.50
C ALA A 415 -7.56 -2.53 -19.85
N VAL A 416 -6.68 -3.14 -19.04
CA VAL A 416 -6.51 -4.60 -18.98
C VAL A 416 -7.30 -5.13 -17.77
N VAL A 417 -8.12 -6.16 -17.95
CA VAL A 417 -8.95 -6.74 -16.88
C VAL A 417 -8.93 -8.27 -16.92
N ALA A 418 -9.23 -8.92 -15.81
CA ALA A 418 -9.38 -10.37 -15.80
C ALA A 418 -10.65 -10.77 -16.57
N GLN A 419 -10.57 -11.81 -17.39
CA GLN A 419 -11.70 -12.35 -18.14
C GLN A 419 -12.88 -12.75 -17.24
N SER A 420 -12.63 -13.13 -15.98
CA SER A 420 -13.67 -13.45 -15.00
C SER A 420 -14.51 -12.23 -14.55
N THR A 421 -14.05 -11.00 -14.79
CA THR A 421 -14.79 -9.76 -14.47
C THR A 421 -15.57 -9.21 -15.66
N VAL A 422 -15.64 -9.93 -16.78
CA VAL A 422 -16.42 -9.55 -17.96
C VAL A 422 -17.40 -10.67 -18.28
N THR A 423 -18.66 -10.31 -18.47
CA THR A 423 -19.65 -11.18 -19.10
C THR A 423 -20.06 -10.60 -20.46
N THR A 424 -20.31 -11.47 -21.43
CA THR A 424 -20.72 -11.12 -22.78
C THR A 424 -21.79 -12.09 -23.24
N ASP A 425 -22.67 -11.61 -24.11
CA ASP A 425 -23.63 -12.43 -24.84
C ASP A 425 -23.05 -12.90 -26.20
N ASP A 426 -22.01 -12.20 -26.69
CA ASP A 426 -21.24 -12.50 -27.92
C ASP A 426 -19.76 -12.78 -27.56
N PRO A 427 -19.23 -14.02 -27.71
CA PRO A 427 -17.81 -14.31 -27.50
C PRO A 427 -16.90 -13.54 -28.49
N ALA A 428 -15.79 -12.98 -27.99
CA ALA A 428 -14.84 -12.21 -28.81
C ALA A 428 -13.56 -13.02 -29.04
N ALA A 429 -13.33 -13.48 -30.28
CA ALA A 429 -12.17 -14.32 -30.61
C ALA A 429 -10.82 -13.63 -30.33
N GLU A 430 -10.81 -12.30 -30.18
CA GLU A 430 -9.64 -11.47 -29.95
C GLU A 430 -9.56 -10.84 -28.55
N GLY A 431 -10.38 -11.28 -27.58
CA GLY A 431 -10.23 -10.89 -26.16
C GLY A 431 -10.41 -9.40 -25.85
N ARG A 432 -11.23 -8.68 -26.64
CA ARG A 432 -11.50 -7.26 -26.44
C ARG A 432 -12.99 -6.98 -26.37
N PHE A 433 -13.41 -6.19 -25.38
CA PHE A 433 -14.81 -5.82 -25.16
C PHE A 433 -14.97 -4.32 -24.94
N ARG A 434 -16.10 -3.76 -25.38
CA ARG A 434 -16.56 -2.42 -25.02
C ARG A 434 -17.60 -2.51 -23.89
N ILE A 435 -17.32 -1.85 -22.77
CA ILE A 435 -18.14 -1.80 -21.57
C ILE A 435 -18.61 -0.35 -21.37
N GLY A 436 -19.84 -0.05 -21.81
CA GLY A 436 -20.31 1.33 -21.91
C GLY A 436 -19.57 2.10 -23.02
N ASP A 437 -18.97 3.24 -22.68
CA ASP A 437 -18.09 4.01 -23.59
C ASP A 437 -16.65 3.47 -23.61
N ASP A 438 -16.27 2.64 -22.64
CA ASP A 438 -14.88 2.24 -22.37
C ASP A 438 -14.53 0.90 -23.01
N THR A 439 -13.23 0.60 -23.15
CA THR A 439 -12.74 -0.61 -23.84
C THR A 439 -11.74 -1.38 -22.98
N VAL A 440 -11.86 -2.70 -22.96
CA VAL A 440 -11.01 -3.57 -22.13
C VAL A 440 -10.43 -4.73 -22.94
N ALA A 441 -9.16 -5.05 -22.67
CA ALA A 441 -8.54 -6.31 -23.08
C ALA A 441 -8.59 -7.29 -21.91
N THR A 442 -8.99 -8.54 -22.16
CA THR A 442 -9.12 -9.57 -21.12
C THR A 442 -7.92 -10.52 -21.09
N TYR A 443 -7.39 -10.79 -19.89
CA TYR A 443 -6.44 -11.88 -19.64
C TYR A 443 -7.12 -13.05 -18.91
N ASP A 444 -6.66 -14.29 -19.12
CA ASP A 444 -7.20 -15.44 -18.39
C ASP A 444 -6.59 -15.51 -16.97
N PRO A 445 -7.39 -15.37 -15.89
CA PRO A 445 -6.88 -15.42 -14.53
C PRO A 445 -6.30 -16.79 -14.14
N ALA A 446 -6.62 -17.87 -14.85
CA ALA A 446 -6.01 -19.18 -14.60
C ALA A 446 -4.50 -19.20 -14.92
N VAL A 447 -4.07 -18.47 -15.95
CA VAL A 447 -2.65 -18.31 -16.30
C VAL A 447 -1.93 -17.51 -15.22
N THR A 448 -2.52 -16.37 -14.79
CA THR A 448 -2.03 -15.60 -13.62
C THR A 448 -1.95 -16.46 -12.36
N THR A 449 -2.92 -17.35 -12.13
CA THR A 449 -2.96 -18.28 -10.97
C THR A 449 -1.89 -19.37 -11.02
N ALA A 450 -1.45 -19.78 -12.22
CA ALA A 450 -0.31 -20.68 -12.37
C ALA A 450 1.00 -19.93 -12.14
N LEU A 451 1.16 -18.75 -12.74
CA LEU A 451 2.34 -17.88 -12.55
C LEU A 451 2.53 -17.42 -11.10
N ALA A 452 1.44 -17.18 -10.36
CA ALA A 452 1.47 -16.72 -8.96
C ALA A 452 2.05 -17.73 -7.96
N ALA A 453 2.12 -19.01 -8.31
CA ALA A 453 2.71 -20.05 -7.46
C ALA A 453 4.17 -20.36 -7.77
N LEU A 454 4.78 -19.62 -8.70
CA LEU A 454 6.23 -19.58 -8.86
C LEU A 454 6.88 -18.87 -7.67
N GLY A 455 8.19 -19.05 -7.47
CA GLY A 455 8.88 -18.43 -6.35
C GLY A 455 8.90 -19.22 -5.06
N ARG A 456 9.26 -18.52 -3.98
CA ARG A 456 9.49 -19.05 -2.62
C ARG A 456 8.28 -18.83 -1.71
N ALA A 457 7.48 -17.80 -1.98
CA ALA A 457 6.18 -17.55 -1.36
C ALA A 457 5.06 -17.79 -2.39
N PRO A 458 4.68 -19.05 -2.69
CA PRO A 458 3.70 -19.37 -3.71
C PRO A 458 2.30 -18.87 -3.32
N ALA A 459 1.67 -18.11 -4.22
CA ALA A 459 0.46 -17.34 -3.93
C ALA A 459 -0.74 -17.75 -4.80
N THR A 460 -1.93 -17.26 -4.44
CA THR A 460 -3.20 -17.53 -5.17
C THR A 460 -4.00 -16.24 -5.33
N PRO A 461 -4.13 -15.67 -6.56
CA PRO A 461 -4.84 -14.41 -6.82
C PRO A 461 -6.26 -14.38 -6.25
N ALA A 462 -6.71 -13.25 -5.72
CA ALA A 462 -8.06 -13.09 -5.15
C ALA A 462 -9.19 -13.33 -6.17
N LEU A 463 -8.91 -13.19 -7.48
CA LEU A 463 -9.83 -13.52 -8.58
C LEU A 463 -9.86 -15.01 -8.99
N THR A 464 -9.01 -15.85 -8.40
CA THR A 464 -9.04 -17.31 -8.54
C THR A 464 -10.38 -17.85 -8.04
N ARG A 465 -11.07 -18.71 -8.80
CA ARG A 465 -12.35 -19.30 -8.36
C ARG A 465 -12.12 -20.28 -7.21
N ALA A 466 -13.10 -20.44 -6.32
CA ALA A 466 -12.94 -21.29 -5.12
C ALA A 466 -12.51 -22.74 -5.44
N ASN A 467 -13.00 -23.31 -6.55
CA ASN A 467 -12.63 -24.65 -7.05
C ASN A 467 -11.24 -24.73 -7.73
N GLN A 468 -10.42 -23.69 -7.61
CA GLN A 468 -9.05 -23.60 -8.13
C GLN A 468 -8.02 -23.25 -7.03
N ARG A 469 -8.45 -23.17 -5.76
CA ARG A 469 -7.62 -22.77 -4.62
C ARG A 469 -7.28 -23.98 -3.75
N PHE A 470 -6.00 -24.29 -3.63
CA PHE A 470 -5.49 -25.46 -2.91
C PHE A 470 -4.26 -25.05 -2.09
N PRO A 471 -3.84 -25.81 -1.07
CA PRO A 471 -2.54 -25.61 -0.42
C PRO A 471 -1.41 -25.74 -1.46
N LEU A 472 -0.49 -24.78 -1.48
CA LEU A 472 0.67 -24.76 -2.39
C LEU A 472 1.97 -25.18 -1.71
N ASP A 473 1.93 -25.37 -0.38
CA ASP A 473 3.06 -25.76 0.46
C ASP A 473 3.56 -27.19 0.17
N ASP A 474 2.65 -28.08 -0.23
CA ASP A 474 2.93 -29.47 -0.59
C ASP A 474 3.30 -29.65 -2.09
N GLU A 475 3.01 -28.66 -2.96
CA GLU A 475 3.41 -28.68 -4.37
C GLU A 475 4.92 -28.40 -4.51
N SER A 476 5.69 -29.27 -5.18
CA SER A 476 7.12 -29.00 -5.41
C SER A 476 7.34 -27.81 -6.35
N ALA A 477 8.44 -27.08 -6.19
CA ALA A 477 8.77 -25.94 -7.06
C ALA A 477 8.83 -26.33 -8.56
N VAL A 478 9.24 -27.57 -8.88
CA VAL A 478 9.24 -28.10 -10.25
C VAL A 478 7.83 -28.36 -10.75
N SER A 479 6.93 -28.89 -9.92
CA SER A 479 5.51 -29.03 -10.27
C SER A 479 4.85 -27.68 -10.53
N ARG A 480 5.11 -26.67 -9.69
CA ARG A 480 4.58 -25.30 -9.86
C ARG A 480 5.13 -24.64 -11.13
N ARG A 481 6.42 -24.83 -11.43
CA ARG A 481 7.06 -24.38 -12.68
C ARG A 481 6.43 -25.03 -13.91
N ALA A 482 6.30 -26.35 -13.90
CA ALA A 482 5.71 -27.11 -15.00
C ALA A 482 4.23 -26.71 -15.24
N ALA A 483 3.46 -26.47 -14.17
CA ALA A 483 2.09 -25.97 -14.27
C ALA A 483 2.01 -24.54 -14.85
N ALA A 484 2.96 -23.66 -14.51
CA ALA A 484 3.03 -22.32 -15.09
C ALA A 484 3.41 -22.34 -16.57
N THR A 485 4.43 -23.11 -16.97
CA THR A 485 4.80 -23.26 -18.39
C THR A 485 3.70 -23.94 -19.21
N ALA A 486 2.99 -24.91 -18.61
CA ALA A 486 1.82 -25.53 -19.23
C ALA A 486 0.63 -24.58 -19.38
N ALA A 487 0.47 -23.61 -18.48
CA ALA A 487 -0.57 -22.58 -18.61
C ALA A 487 -0.33 -21.63 -19.77
N LEU A 488 0.93 -21.30 -20.09
CA LEU A 488 1.32 -20.52 -21.28
C LEU A 488 1.17 -21.34 -22.57
N ALA A 489 1.52 -22.64 -22.52
CA ALA A 489 1.35 -23.52 -23.68
C ALA A 489 -0.13 -23.89 -23.95
N TYR A 490 -1.04 -23.65 -23.00
CA TYR A 490 -2.42 -24.10 -23.09
C TYR A 490 -3.24 -23.40 -24.17
N SER A 491 -3.25 -22.05 -24.19
CA SER A 491 -4.06 -21.31 -25.17
C SER A 491 -3.65 -21.64 -26.62
N PRO A 492 -2.35 -21.67 -26.98
CA PRO A 492 -1.89 -22.09 -28.31
C PRO A 492 -2.32 -23.51 -28.72
N LEU A 493 -2.32 -24.48 -27.79
CA LEU A 493 -2.49 -25.91 -28.11
C LEU A 493 -3.93 -26.41 -28.27
N ILE A 494 -4.95 -25.58 -28.08
CA ILE A 494 -6.34 -26.00 -28.31
C ILE A 494 -6.67 -26.01 -29.83
N PRO A 495 -7.22 -27.11 -30.39
CA PRO A 495 -7.70 -27.13 -31.76
C PRO A 495 -8.80 -26.09 -32.02
N SER A 496 -8.57 -25.22 -33.00
CA SER A 496 -9.49 -24.12 -33.34
C SER A 496 -10.80 -24.59 -33.99
N ASP A 497 -10.80 -25.78 -34.58
CA ASP A 497 -11.94 -26.37 -35.29
C ASP A 497 -13.14 -26.71 -34.38
N THR A 498 -12.99 -26.57 -33.06
CA THR A 498 -14.07 -26.79 -32.08
C THR A 498 -15.08 -25.63 -31.98
N ALA A 499 -14.81 -24.47 -32.57
CA ALA A 499 -15.60 -23.24 -32.35
C ALA A 499 -17.09 -23.31 -32.75
N ALA A 500 -17.48 -24.22 -33.64
CA ALA A 500 -18.87 -24.34 -34.12
C ALA A 500 -19.81 -25.09 -33.16
N ASP A 501 -19.31 -26.15 -32.50
CA ASP A 501 -20.10 -27.06 -31.63
C ASP A 501 -19.60 -27.08 -30.16
N ALA A 502 -18.65 -26.22 -29.79
CA ALA A 502 -18.12 -26.16 -28.43
C ALA A 502 -19.15 -25.67 -27.40
N ASP A 503 -19.53 -26.58 -26.50
CA ASP A 503 -19.97 -26.33 -25.12
C ASP A 503 -19.48 -24.96 -24.58
N PRO A 504 -20.40 -24.02 -24.24
CA PRO A 504 -20.04 -22.68 -23.78
C PRO A 504 -19.16 -22.64 -22.53
N ALA A 505 -19.10 -23.71 -21.73
CA ALA A 505 -18.18 -23.80 -20.59
C ALA A 505 -16.71 -24.04 -20.99
N ARG A 506 -16.44 -24.35 -22.26
CA ARG A 506 -15.09 -24.57 -22.84
C ARG A 506 -14.58 -23.39 -23.64
N GLN A 507 -15.49 -22.57 -24.19
CA GLN A 507 -15.11 -21.38 -24.93
C GLN A 507 -14.48 -20.36 -24.00
N SER A 508 -13.21 -20.02 -24.22
CA SER A 508 -12.67 -18.79 -23.67
C SER A 508 -13.36 -17.62 -24.36
N ALA A 509 -13.93 -16.70 -23.60
CA ALA A 509 -14.49 -15.46 -24.12
C ALA A 509 -13.45 -14.59 -24.85
N ALA A 510 -12.15 -14.88 -24.70
CA ALA A 510 -11.04 -14.25 -25.41
C ALA A 510 -10.49 -15.05 -26.63
N GLY A 511 -11.08 -16.20 -26.94
CA GLY A 511 -10.74 -17.02 -28.11
C GLY A 511 -9.25 -17.36 -28.23
N ARG A 512 -8.60 -16.82 -29.27
CA ARG A 512 -7.17 -17.02 -29.58
C ARG A 512 -6.31 -15.79 -29.24
N SER A 513 -6.81 -14.83 -28.45
CA SER A 513 -5.96 -13.76 -27.89
C SER A 513 -5.44 -14.14 -26.51
N GLU A 514 -4.13 -14.20 -26.35
CA GLU A 514 -3.45 -14.50 -25.10
C GLU A 514 -2.66 -13.27 -24.60
N LEU A 515 -3.30 -12.52 -23.70
CA LEU A 515 -2.62 -11.50 -22.90
C LEU A 515 -2.15 -12.13 -21.59
N VAL A 516 -0.85 -12.35 -21.45
CA VAL A 516 -0.24 -12.89 -20.23
C VAL A 516 0.03 -11.77 -19.25
N VAL A 517 -0.66 -11.81 -18.11
CA VAL A 517 -0.46 -10.88 -16.98
C VAL A 517 -0.04 -11.69 -15.75
N PRO A 518 1.27 -11.73 -15.40
CA PRO A 518 1.71 -12.24 -14.11
C PRO A 518 1.29 -11.27 -12.97
N PRO A 519 1.31 -11.72 -11.71
CA PRO A 519 1.03 -10.86 -10.55
C PRO A 519 1.82 -9.54 -10.54
N PRO A 520 1.24 -8.43 -10.06
CA PRO A 520 2.01 -7.20 -9.82
C PRO A 520 3.21 -7.44 -8.89
N ILE A 521 3.00 -8.13 -7.75
CA ILE A 521 4.06 -8.61 -6.84
C ILE A 521 4.38 -10.08 -7.17
N TRP A 522 5.21 -10.33 -8.19
CA TRP A 522 5.55 -11.69 -8.62
C TRP A 522 6.83 -12.22 -7.94
N ASP A 523 6.74 -13.35 -7.21
CA ASP A 523 7.85 -13.94 -6.44
C ASP A 523 8.75 -14.93 -7.21
N ALA A 524 8.52 -15.11 -8.51
CA ALA A 524 9.29 -16.02 -9.36
C ALA A 524 10.81 -15.87 -9.19
N THR A 525 11.51 -17.00 -9.04
CA THR A 525 12.97 -17.05 -9.02
C THR A 525 13.55 -16.83 -10.42
N GLY A 526 14.86 -16.59 -10.54
CA GLY A 526 15.53 -16.49 -11.85
C GLY A 526 15.28 -17.71 -12.74
N ASP A 527 15.34 -18.92 -12.18
CA ASP A 527 15.05 -20.17 -12.86
C ASP A 527 13.58 -20.30 -13.32
N ASP A 528 12.63 -19.77 -12.54
CA ASP A 528 11.22 -19.76 -12.91
C ASP A 528 10.95 -18.75 -14.04
N ALA A 529 11.58 -17.57 -13.93
CA ALA A 529 11.51 -16.50 -14.91
C ALA A 529 12.13 -16.92 -16.26
N ALA A 530 13.28 -17.60 -16.23
CA ALA A 530 13.91 -18.18 -17.40
C ALA A 530 12.99 -19.22 -18.06
N ALA A 531 12.49 -20.21 -17.31
CA ALA A 531 11.61 -21.25 -17.87
C ALA A 531 10.31 -20.70 -18.47
N VAL A 532 9.76 -19.60 -17.92
CA VAL A 532 8.62 -18.87 -18.49
C VAL A 532 8.99 -18.21 -19.82
N LEU A 533 10.13 -17.54 -19.90
CA LEU A 533 10.58 -16.85 -21.12
C LEU A 533 11.06 -17.83 -22.20
N ASP A 534 11.72 -18.93 -21.83
CA ASP A 534 12.05 -20.05 -22.73
C ASP A 534 10.77 -20.64 -23.34
N THR A 535 9.72 -20.81 -22.53
CA THR A 535 8.42 -21.30 -23.00
C THR A 535 7.76 -20.30 -23.96
N ALA A 536 7.72 -19.02 -23.60
CA ALA A 536 7.19 -17.98 -24.48
C ALA A 536 7.96 -17.90 -25.82
N SER A 537 9.29 -17.96 -25.77
CA SER A 537 10.18 -18.01 -26.94
C SER A 537 9.86 -19.20 -27.84
N MET A 538 9.77 -20.41 -27.28
CA MET A 538 9.40 -21.62 -28.00
C MET A 538 8.03 -21.52 -28.68
N LEU A 539 7.03 -20.91 -28.03
CA LEU A 539 5.68 -20.75 -28.59
C LEU A 539 5.66 -19.80 -29.79
N VAL A 540 6.34 -18.65 -29.71
CA VAL A 540 6.40 -17.71 -30.84
C VAL A 540 7.36 -18.16 -31.94
N GLU A 541 8.45 -18.85 -31.60
CA GLU A 541 9.41 -19.31 -32.61
C GLU A 541 8.93 -20.54 -33.38
N SER A 542 8.22 -21.47 -32.73
CA SER A 542 7.55 -22.59 -33.42
C SER A 542 6.31 -22.18 -34.24
N GLY A 543 5.79 -20.97 -34.04
CA GLY A 543 4.65 -20.44 -34.80
C GLY A 543 3.27 -20.94 -34.34
N VAL A 544 3.17 -21.53 -33.14
CA VAL A 544 1.85 -21.77 -32.49
C VAL A 544 1.29 -20.50 -31.86
N ALA A 545 2.13 -19.49 -31.64
CA ALA A 545 1.76 -18.15 -31.21
C ALA A 545 2.34 -17.08 -32.15
N ASN A 546 1.55 -16.04 -32.41
CA ASN A 546 1.96 -14.82 -33.11
C ASN A 546 2.46 -13.79 -32.09
N PRO A 547 3.67 -13.22 -32.24
CA PRO A 547 4.14 -12.16 -31.35
C PRO A 547 3.37 -10.85 -31.60
N ARG A 548 2.75 -10.30 -30.55
CA ARG A 548 1.95 -9.07 -30.62
C ARG A 548 2.41 -8.04 -29.58
N SER A 549 2.65 -6.80 -30.01
CA SER A 549 3.07 -5.74 -29.09
C SER A 549 1.91 -5.16 -28.27
N LEU A 550 2.21 -4.66 -27.07
CA LEU A 550 1.23 -3.95 -26.25
C LEU A 550 0.68 -2.66 -26.91
N PRO A 551 1.48 -1.86 -27.66
CA PRO A 551 0.95 -0.82 -28.53
C PRO A 551 -0.13 -1.31 -29.51
N ASP A 552 0.11 -2.40 -30.25
CA ASP A 552 -0.85 -2.95 -31.22
C ASP A 552 -2.13 -3.47 -30.55
N LEU A 553 -2.05 -3.91 -29.30
CA LEU A 553 -3.22 -4.24 -28.48
C LEU A 553 -3.98 -2.98 -28.06
N SER A 554 -3.28 -1.93 -27.59
CA SER A 554 -3.88 -0.65 -27.23
C SER A 554 -4.59 0.01 -28.42
N ASP A 555 -3.99 0.00 -29.61
CA ASP A 555 -4.60 0.60 -30.82
C ASP A 555 -5.64 -0.31 -31.48
N ALA A 556 -5.70 -1.59 -31.12
CA ALA A 556 -6.86 -2.43 -31.41
C ALA A 556 -8.04 -2.14 -30.47
N LEU A 557 -7.80 -1.77 -29.20
CA LEU A 557 -8.89 -1.43 -28.26
C LEU A 557 -9.75 -0.27 -28.76
N SER A 558 -9.14 0.77 -29.34
CA SER A 558 -9.86 1.90 -29.98
C SER A 558 -10.78 1.51 -31.15
N ARG A 559 -10.73 0.27 -31.64
CA ARG A 559 -11.57 -0.26 -32.73
C ARG A 559 -12.56 -1.34 -32.28
N THR A 560 -12.68 -1.58 -30.97
CA THR A 560 -13.48 -2.67 -30.41
C THR A 560 -14.99 -2.44 -30.53
N THR A 561 -15.68 -3.35 -31.20
CA THR A 561 -17.14 -3.30 -31.41
C THR A 561 -17.94 -4.29 -30.57
N THR A 562 -17.36 -5.42 -30.14
CA THR A 562 -18.04 -6.42 -29.32
C THR A 562 -18.38 -5.87 -27.94
N THR A 563 -19.63 -6.00 -27.52
CA THR A 563 -20.12 -5.49 -26.23
C THR A 563 -19.81 -6.45 -25.08
N GLY A 564 -19.48 -5.91 -23.91
CA GLY A 564 -19.37 -6.66 -22.67
C GLY A 564 -19.95 -5.89 -21.49
N ARG A 565 -20.10 -6.58 -20.35
CA ARG A 565 -20.60 -6.03 -19.08
C ARG A 565 -19.61 -6.36 -17.97
N SER A 566 -19.19 -5.33 -17.21
CA SER A 566 -18.36 -5.53 -16.00
C SER A 566 -19.17 -6.23 -14.91
N VAL A 567 -18.62 -7.29 -14.33
CA VAL A 567 -19.21 -8.12 -13.29
C VAL A 567 -18.17 -8.49 -12.23
N LEU A 568 -18.64 -8.84 -11.04
CA LEU A 568 -17.79 -9.46 -10.02
C LEU A 568 -18.03 -10.97 -10.03
N PRO A 569 -16.98 -11.82 -10.02
CA PRO A 569 -17.18 -13.26 -10.02
C PRO A 569 -17.78 -13.69 -8.67
N PRO A 570 -18.80 -14.56 -8.65
CA PRO A 570 -19.62 -14.80 -7.44
C PRO A 570 -18.85 -15.43 -6.27
N ASP A 571 -17.72 -16.11 -6.52
CA ASP A 571 -16.97 -16.88 -5.52
C ASP A 571 -15.64 -16.22 -5.08
N THR A 572 -15.38 -14.95 -5.41
CA THR A 572 -14.12 -14.28 -5.00
C THR A 572 -14.22 -13.74 -3.57
N THR A 573 -13.50 -14.36 -2.64
CA THR A 573 -13.40 -13.88 -1.25
C THR A 573 -12.77 -12.49 -1.19
N VAL A 574 -13.54 -11.50 -0.74
CA VAL A 574 -13.30 -10.06 -0.93
C VAL A 574 -12.04 -9.49 -0.24
N GLY A 575 -11.41 -10.22 0.68
CA GLY A 575 -10.46 -9.69 1.67
C GLY A 575 -9.24 -8.92 1.13
N GLY A 576 -8.68 -9.33 -0.01
CA GLY A 576 -7.51 -8.67 -0.63
C GLY A 576 -7.84 -7.82 -1.87
N THR A 577 -9.03 -7.97 -2.45
CA THR A 577 -9.38 -7.35 -3.74
C THR A 577 -9.55 -5.83 -3.66
N TYR A 578 -9.84 -5.29 -2.47
CA TYR A 578 -10.22 -3.89 -2.28
C TYR A 578 -9.67 -3.25 -1.01
N VAL A 579 -9.20 -2.01 -1.15
CA VAL A 579 -8.85 -1.13 -0.03
C VAL A 579 -10.09 -0.84 0.83
N SER A 580 -9.96 -1.05 2.15
CA SER A 580 -11.08 -0.95 3.09
C SER A 580 -11.73 0.45 3.13
N THR A 581 -13.04 0.50 3.40
CA THR A 581 -13.77 1.77 3.56
C THR A 581 -13.21 2.65 4.70
N GLY A 582 -12.64 2.04 5.74
CA GLY A 582 -11.96 2.75 6.82
C GLY A 582 -10.66 3.42 6.36
N THR A 583 -9.85 2.70 5.59
CA THR A 583 -8.64 3.21 4.93
C THR A 583 -8.98 4.36 3.98
N VAL A 584 -9.96 4.18 3.08
CA VAL A 584 -10.40 5.19 2.11
C VAL A 584 -10.90 6.47 2.80
N ASN A 585 -11.71 6.34 3.85
CA ASN A 585 -12.21 7.52 4.58
C ASN A 585 -11.10 8.25 5.35
N THR A 586 -10.13 7.51 5.91
CA THR A 586 -8.95 8.11 6.55
C THR A 586 -8.07 8.82 5.53
N VAL A 587 -7.79 8.19 4.38
CA VAL A 587 -7.05 8.78 3.26
C VAL A 587 -7.71 10.07 2.80
N ARG A 588 -9.03 10.08 2.50
CA ARG A 588 -9.73 11.32 2.11
C ARG A 588 -9.54 12.42 3.14
N GLY A 589 -9.77 12.13 4.43
CA GLY A 589 -9.63 13.10 5.51
C GLY A 589 -8.18 13.55 5.79
N VAL A 590 -7.16 12.81 5.33
CA VAL A 590 -5.75 13.22 5.37
C VAL A 590 -5.43 14.08 4.14
N THR A 591 -5.83 13.65 2.93
CA THR A 591 -5.71 14.40 1.67
C THR A 591 -6.36 15.79 1.77
N ASP A 592 -7.60 15.87 2.27
CA ASP A 592 -8.33 17.12 2.51
C ASP A 592 -7.51 18.10 3.36
N ARG A 593 -6.89 17.61 4.45
CA ARG A 593 -6.08 18.43 5.37
C ARG A 593 -4.76 18.86 4.73
N THR A 594 -4.13 18.00 3.95
CA THR A 594 -2.89 18.32 3.21
C THR A 594 -3.17 19.40 2.17
N TRP A 595 -4.23 19.28 1.36
CA TRP A 595 -4.63 20.33 0.42
C TRP A 595 -5.04 21.64 1.11
N GLN A 596 -5.79 21.58 2.23
CA GLN A 596 -6.14 22.77 3.00
C GLN A 596 -4.89 23.48 3.55
N LEU A 597 -3.89 22.75 4.04
CA LEU A 597 -2.62 23.31 4.49
C LEU A 597 -1.84 23.93 3.31
N GLN A 598 -1.71 23.18 2.20
CA GLN A 598 -1.03 23.61 0.98
C GLN A 598 -1.62 24.89 0.38
N GLY A 599 -2.96 24.98 0.32
CA GLY A 599 -3.69 26.15 -0.18
C GLY A 599 -3.53 27.42 0.67
N SER A 600 -2.84 27.33 1.81
CA SER A 600 -2.43 28.50 2.62
C SER A 600 -0.91 28.69 2.68
N MET A 601 -0.11 27.79 2.10
CA MET A 601 1.32 28.01 1.88
C MET A 601 1.54 28.92 0.67
N VAL A 602 2.66 29.64 0.65
CA VAL A 602 2.95 30.64 -0.38
C VAL A 602 4.08 30.15 -1.27
N GLN A 603 3.76 29.87 -2.53
CA GLN A 603 4.79 29.60 -3.54
C GLN A 603 5.55 30.88 -3.84
N ARG A 604 6.88 30.77 -3.82
CA ARG A 604 7.82 31.85 -4.15
C ARG A 604 8.66 31.43 -5.35
N SER A 605 9.03 32.39 -6.19
CA SER A 605 9.89 32.16 -7.37
C SER A 605 11.39 32.29 -7.06
N ASP A 606 11.72 32.78 -5.87
CA ASP A 606 13.09 32.98 -5.35
C ASP A 606 13.42 31.98 -4.21
N ALA A 607 12.73 30.84 -4.17
CA ALA A 607 12.95 29.79 -3.19
C ALA A 607 12.97 28.41 -3.87
N ASP A 608 13.96 27.59 -3.53
CA ASP A 608 14.21 26.29 -4.19
C ASP A 608 13.13 25.24 -3.89
N LEU A 609 12.35 25.43 -2.82
CA LEU A 609 11.33 24.51 -2.35
C LEU A 609 9.91 25.10 -2.51
N SER A 610 9.16 24.54 -3.46
CA SER A 610 7.74 24.88 -3.62
C SER A 610 6.85 24.15 -2.59
N PRO A 611 5.68 24.71 -2.20
CA PRO A 611 4.70 24.00 -1.36
C PRO A 611 4.23 22.67 -1.96
N GLN A 612 4.19 22.56 -3.28
CA GLN A 612 3.87 21.34 -4.03
C GLN A 612 4.95 20.28 -3.77
N THR A 613 6.23 20.63 -3.97
CA THR A 613 7.37 19.75 -3.73
C THR A 613 7.49 19.35 -2.26
N TYR A 614 7.20 20.27 -1.33
CA TYR A 614 7.24 20.01 0.12
C TYR A 614 6.20 18.97 0.57
N LEU A 615 5.02 18.93 -0.06
CA LEU A 615 3.92 18.05 0.34
C LEU A 615 3.71 16.84 -0.57
N ALA A 616 4.35 16.77 -1.74
CA ALA A 616 4.22 15.65 -2.69
C ALA A 616 4.42 14.26 -2.05
N PRO A 617 5.47 14.01 -1.22
CA PRO A 617 5.64 12.69 -0.58
C PRO A 617 4.49 12.31 0.37
N LEU A 618 3.78 13.28 0.97
CA LEU A 618 2.63 13.01 1.83
C LEU A 618 1.36 12.68 1.04
N HIS A 619 1.25 13.18 -0.20
CA HIS A 619 0.21 12.77 -1.15
C HIS A 619 0.52 11.39 -1.74
N GLU A 620 1.77 11.12 -2.08
CA GLU A 620 2.23 9.77 -2.49
C GLU A 620 2.04 8.74 -1.37
N ASP A 621 2.24 9.14 -0.10
CA ASP A 621 1.95 8.27 1.05
C ASP A 621 0.48 7.86 1.13
N MET A 622 -0.45 8.65 0.59
CA MET A 622 -1.86 8.24 0.46
C MET A 622 -2.07 7.20 -0.64
N LEU A 623 -1.28 7.24 -1.72
CA LEU A 623 -1.26 6.19 -2.76
C LEU A 623 -0.69 4.89 -2.18
N ARG A 624 0.48 4.97 -1.52
CA ARG A 624 1.13 3.84 -0.83
C ARG A 624 0.27 3.24 0.30
N ALA A 625 -0.54 4.05 0.99
CA ALA A 625 -1.50 3.57 1.99
C ALA A 625 -2.72 2.85 1.37
N MET A 626 -2.94 3.01 0.06
CA MET A 626 -3.96 2.34 -0.74
C MET A 626 -3.37 1.30 -1.71
N HIS A 627 -2.12 0.89 -1.50
CA HIS A 627 -1.49 -0.25 -2.17
C HIS A 627 -2.37 -1.50 -2.02
N THR A 628 -2.59 -2.22 -3.12
CA THR A 628 -3.26 -3.53 -3.11
C THR A 628 -2.30 -4.63 -3.55
N ASN A 629 -2.17 -5.67 -2.72
CA ASN A 629 -1.57 -6.95 -3.08
C ASN A 629 -2.71 -7.98 -3.24
N PRO A 630 -3.25 -8.16 -4.47
CA PRO A 630 -4.40 -9.04 -4.70
C PRO A 630 -4.03 -10.54 -4.70
N GLU A 631 -2.75 -10.91 -4.71
CA GLU A 631 -2.29 -12.29 -4.60
C GLU A 631 -2.01 -12.75 -3.17
N GLY A 632 -1.95 -11.80 -2.22
CA GLY A 632 -1.61 -12.06 -0.83
C GLY A 632 -2.54 -13.07 -0.13
N THR A 633 -1.93 -13.91 0.70
CA THR A 633 -2.65 -14.78 1.65
C THR A 633 -3.42 -13.94 2.68
N VAL A 634 -4.22 -14.59 3.53
CA VAL A 634 -4.89 -13.91 4.66
C VAL A 634 -3.88 -13.23 5.60
N ALA A 635 -2.65 -13.75 5.72
CA ALA A 635 -1.59 -13.13 6.50
C ALA A 635 -0.99 -11.90 5.80
N ASP A 636 -0.81 -11.94 4.48
CA ASP A 636 -0.31 -10.81 3.70
C ASP A 636 -1.32 -9.66 3.67
N VAL A 637 -2.62 -9.96 3.59
CA VAL A 637 -3.71 -8.97 3.71
C VAL A 637 -3.67 -8.28 5.07
N GLN A 638 -3.42 -9.02 6.16
CA GLN A 638 -3.26 -8.44 7.50
C GLN A 638 -1.98 -7.59 7.61
N THR A 639 -0.87 -8.06 7.06
CA THR A 639 0.41 -7.33 7.02
C THR A 639 0.30 -6.03 6.21
N GLY A 640 -0.37 -6.07 5.05
CA GLY A 640 -0.67 -4.91 4.22
C GLY A 640 -1.59 -3.90 4.91
N ALA A 641 -2.62 -4.38 5.62
CA ALA A 641 -3.49 -3.52 6.44
C ALA A 641 -2.72 -2.84 7.59
N ALA A 642 -1.80 -3.57 8.24
CA ALA A 642 -0.92 -3.01 9.28
C ALA A 642 0.04 -1.95 8.71
N ALA A 643 0.66 -2.20 7.55
CA ALA A 643 1.53 -1.26 6.87
C ALA A 643 0.78 0.01 6.39
N SER A 644 -0.44 -0.14 5.86
CA SER A 644 -1.35 0.95 5.53
C SER A 644 -1.66 1.81 6.76
N GLN A 645 -2.02 1.19 7.89
CA GLN A 645 -2.30 1.89 9.14
C GLN A 645 -1.06 2.59 9.71
N ALA A 646 0.12 1.97 9.66
CA ALA A 646 1.38 2.59 10.07
C ALA A 646 1.66 3.87 9.27
N ARG A 647 1.53 3.81 7.94
CA ARG A 647 1.72 4.97 7.04
C ARG A 647 0.73 6.10 7.32
N LEU A 648 -0.54 5.78 7.56
CA LEU A 648 -1.56 6.76 7.93
C LEU A 648 -1.31 7.40 9.31
N THR A 649 -0.81 6.63 10.28
CA THR A 649 -0.40 7.12 11.61
C THR A 649 0.76 8.11 11.47
N ALA A 650 1.85 7.72 10.79
CA ALA A 650 3.03 8.57 10.59
C ALA A 650 2.69 9.88 9.84
N THR A 651 1.88 9.79 8.77
CA THR A 651 1.42 10.97 8.02
C THR A 651 0.56 11.89 8.89
N THR A 652 -0.33 11.33 9.72
CA THR A 652 -1.19 12.11 10.62
C THR A 652 -0.38 12.79 11.73
N ALA A 653 0.63 12.12 12.28
CA ALA A 653 1.58 12.71 13.23
C ALA A 653 2.37 13.86 12.59
N THR A 654 2.76 13.71 11.33
CA THR A 654 3.50 14.71 10.54
C THR A 654 2.66 15.97 10.28
N LEU A 655 1.43 15.83 9.79
CA LEU A 655 0.52 16.97 9.60
C LEU A 655 0.18 17.67 10.93
N SER A 656 0.06 16.91 12.02
CA SER A 656 -0.15 17.46 13.36
C SER A 656 1.07 18.26 13.82
N ALA A 657 2.28 17.78 13.53
CA ALA A 657 3.52 18.50 13.81
C ALA A 657 3.67 19.77 12.95
N MET A 658 3.40 19.72 11.64
CA MET A 658 3.42 20.90 10.76
C MET A 658 2.49 22.01 11.28
N ARG A 659 1.30 21.63 11.76
CA ARG A 659 0.36 22.58 12.37
C ARG A 659 0.87 23.15 13.69
N ALA A 660 1.66 22.40 14.46
CA ALA A 660 2.28 22.89 15.70
C ALA A 660 3.52 23.78 15.42
N SER A 661 4.24 23.55 14.32
CA SER A 661 5.36 24.38 13.83
C SER A 661 4.97 25.81 13.45
N VAL A 662 3.68 26.14 13.42
CA VAL A 662 3.19 27.52 13.24
C VAL A 662 2.36 27.90 14.47
N SER A 663 2.82 28.88 15.24
CA SER A 663 2.26 29.18 16.57
C SER A 663 2.36 30.65 16.95
N ILE A 664 1.50 31.08 17.88
CA ILE A 664 1.63 32.36 18.57
C ILE A 664 2.63 32.15 19.72
N LEU A 665 3.69 32.94 19.77
CA LEU A 665 4.62 32.95 20.90
C LEU A 665 3.93 33.58 22.11
N ASP A 666 3.80 32.83 23.20
CA ASP A 666 3.20 33.32 24.44
C ASP A 666 4.09 34.41 25.07
N PRO A 667 3.58 35.63 25.31
CA PRO A 667 4.33 36.69 26.00
C PRO A 667 4.52 36.44 27.50
N GLY A 668 3.95 35.38 28.07
CA GLY A 668 4.25 34.89 29.42
C GLY A 668 3.70 35.73 30.57
N GLY A 669 2.72 36.60 30.32
CA GLY A 669 2.22 37.53 31.33
C GLY A 669 0.91 38.24 30.98
N GLY A 670 0.45 39.09 31.90
CA GLY A 670 -0.70 39.96 31.69
C GLY A 670 -0.33 41.20 30.86
N TYR A 671 -1.22 41.60 29.95
CA TYR A 671 -0.99 42.71 29.03
C TYR A 671 -1.77 43.95 29.52
N THR A 672 -1.07 45.01 29.92
CA THR A 672 -1.71 46.23 30.43
C THR A 672 -1.88 47.26 29.32
N LEU A 673 -3.13 47.59 28.98
CA LEU A 673 -3.46 48.66 28.04
C LEU A 673 -3.19 50.02 28.69
N ALA A 674 -2.32 50.82 28.08
CA ALA A 674 -1.96 52.16 28.53
C ALA A 674 -3.06 53.22 28.25
N SER A 675 -4.05 52.87 27.43
CA SER A 675 -5.17 53.73 27.03
C SER A 675 -6.39 52.88 26.62
N GLU A 676 -7.55 53.52 26.43
CA GLU A 676 -8.76 52.88 25.87
C GLU A 676 -8.54 52.28 24.47
N ARG A 677 -7.43 52.60 23.77
CA ARG A 677 -7.13 52.19 22.39
C ARG A 677 -5.64 51.84 22.21
N SER A 678 -5.15 50.87 22.98
CA SER A 678 -3.77 50.37 22.86
C SER A 678 -3.71 49.06 22.05
N PRO A 679 -2.82 48.91 21.06
CA PRO A 679 -2.70 47.67 20.30
C PRO A 679 -2.03 46.55 21.11
N LEU A 680 -2.45 45.31 20.86
CA LEU A 680 -1.83 44.10 21.37
C LEU A 680 -0.70 43.68 20.43
N LEU A 681 0.52 43.63 20.95
CA LEU A 681 1.70 43.16 20.21
C LEU A 681 1.81 41.65 20.36
N LEU A 682 1.75 40.93 19.23
CA LEU A 682 1.87 39.46 19.19
C LEU A 682 3.00 39.09 18.22
N VAL A 683 3.64 37.95 18.46
CA VAL A 683 4.64 37.38 17.57
C VAL A 683 4.15 36.01 17.11
N ILE A 684 4.02 35.82 15.80
CA ILE A 684 3.74 34.51 15.19
C ILE A 684 5.07 33.92 14.72
N ARG A 685 5.31 32.65 15.03
CA ARG A 685 6.47 31.86 14.60
C ARG A 685 6.03 30.85 13.53
N ASN A 686 6.88 30.62 12.53
CA ASN A 686 6.74 29.58 11.52
C ASN A 686 8.08 28.85 11.36
N ASP A 687 8.16 27.61 11.84
CA ASP A 687 9.33 26.75 11.67
C ASP A 687 9.33 25.95 10.35
N LEU A 688 8.26 26.05 9.55
CA LEU A 688 8.19 25.37 8.24
C LEU A 688 9.22 25.97 7.26
N PRO A 689 9.76 25.17 6.31
CA PRO A 689 10.68 25.66 5.28
C PRO A 689 9.97 26.49 4.18
N VAL A 690 8.64 26.57 4.20
CA VAL A 690 7.82 27.36 3.27
C VAL A 690 7.07 28.49 4.01
N PRO A 691 6.84 29.66 3.39
CA PRO A 691 6.02 30.72 3.97
C PRO A 691 4.54 30.30 4.01
N ILE A 692 3.81 30.83 5.00
CA ILE A 692 2.40 30.46 5.24
C ILE A 692 1.52 31.67 5.57
N ARG A 693 0.29 31.65 5.05
CA ARG A 693 -0.76 32.64 5.30
C ARG A 693 -1.68 32.19 6.42
N THR A 694 -1.90 33.10 7.35
CA THR A 694 -2.60 32.84 8.60
C THR A 694 -3.65 33.92 8.87
N ARG A 695 -4.65 33.59 9.68
CA ARG A 695 -5.63 34.52 10.26
C ARG A 695 -5.67 34.30 11.77
N LEU A 696 -5.59 35.38 12.52
CA LEU A 696 -5.81 35.38 13.97
C LEU A 696 -7.31 35.28 14.26
N SER A 697 -7.70 34.44 15.21
CA SER A 697 -9.07 34.37 15.73
C SER A 697 -9.06 34.68 17.23
N THR A 698 -9.88 35.64 17.64
CA THR A 698 -9.90 36.14 19.02
C THR A 698 -11.28 35.99 19.65
N SER A 699 -11.36 35.30 20.79
CA SER A 699 -12.55 35.25 21.64
C SER A 699 -12.33 36.15 22.85
N ALA A 700 -13.11 37.23 22.92
CA ALA A 700 -13.08 38.23 23.99
C ALA A 700 -14.51 38.60 24.41
N PRO A 701 -14.77 38.87 25.71
CA PRO A 701 -16.02 39.44 26.21
C PRO A 701 -16.36 40.83 25.62
N GLU A 702 -17.63 41.24 25.72
CA GLU A 702 -18.16 42.49 25.14
C GLU A 702 -17.45 43.76 25.64
N GLU A 703 -16.83 43.70 26.83
CA GLU A 703 -16.07 44.83 27.38
C GLU A 703 -14.74 45.11 26.66
N LEU A 704 -14.26 44.21 25.80
CA LEU A 704 -12.99 44.33 25.07
C LEU A 704 -13.16 43.90 23.60
N LYS A 705 -13.38 44.87 22.71
CA LYS A 705 -13.38 44.63 21.27
C LYS A 705 -11.94 44.54 20.76
N ILE A 706 -11.68 43.55 19.91
CA ILE A 706 -10.42 43.39 19.17
C ILE A 706 -10.77 43.37 17.69
N ASP A 707 -10.02 44.11 16.87
CA ASP A 707 -10.23 44.20 15.43
C ASP A 707 -9.47 43.10 14.66
N ASP A 708 -10.00 42.68 13.51
CA ASP A 708 -9.35 41.66 12.66
C ASP A 708 -8.02 42.18 12.10
N ALA A 709 -6.95 41.42 12.30
CA ALA A 709 -5.63 41.68 11.75
C ALA A 709 -5.50 41.28 10.26
N GLY A 710 -6.52 40.60 9.71
CA GLY A 710 -6.58 40.18 8.32
C GLY A 710 -5.74 38.94 8.03
N VAL A 711 -5.24 38.84 6.79
CA VAL A 711 -4.37 37.75 6.36
C VAL A 711 -2.91 38.13 6.59
N ILE A 712 -2.24 37.37 7.46
CA ILE A 712 -0.86 37.57 7.86
C ILE A 712 0.01 36.51 7.20
N GLU A 713 0.90 36.93 6.31
CA GLU A 713 1.94 36.08 5.73
C GLU A 713 3.16 36.02 6.68
N VAL A 714 3.60 34.81 7.03
CA VAL A 714 4.72 34.55 7.93
C VAL A 714 5.86 33.90 7.11
N PRO A 715 7.09 34.43 7.17
CA PRO A 715 8.23 33.90 6.40
C PRO A 715 8.57 32.45 6.81
N PRO A 716 9.27 31.68 5.95
CA PRO A 716 9.80 30.36 6.32
C PRO A 716 10.85 30.48 7.43
N ARG A 717 10.92 29.48 8.32
CA ARG A 717 11.89 29.38 9.42
C ARG A 717 12.12 30.70 10.20
N GLY A 718 11.04 31.42 10.50
CA GLY A 718 11.11 32.80 10.97
C GLY A 718 9.90 33.26 11.79
N THR A 719 9.91 34.55 12.14
CA THR A 719 8.87 35.18 12.98
C THR A 719 8.30 36.44 12.33
N ARG A 720 7.02 36.72 12.60
CA ARG A 720 6.32 37.94 12.20
C ARG A 720 5.66 38.57 13.43
N GLN A 721 6.13 39.75 13.81
CA GLN A 721 5.41 40.59 14.78
C GLN A 721 4.20 41.24 14.10
N ILE A 722 3.07 41.27 14.80
CA ILE A 722 1.83 41.96 14.39
C ILE A 722 1.36 42.90 15.50
N GLN A 723 0.58 43.91 15.12
CA GLN A 723 -0.10 44.81 16.04
C GLN A 723 -1.60 44.66 15.82
N VAL A 724 -2.34 44.19 16.83
CA VAL A 724 -3.78 43.96 16.74
C VAL A 724 -4.50 45.09 17.47
N PRO A 725 -5.32 45.93 16.80
CA PRO A 725 -6.04 47.00 17.48
C PRO A 725 -7.04 46.42 18.48
N ALA A 726 -7.05 46.97 19.70
CA ALA A 726 -7.98 46.61 20.76
C ALA A 726 -8.55 47.86 21.42
N THR A 727 -9.83 47.81 21.79
CA THR A 727 -10.52 48.90 22.48
C THR A 727 -11.27 48.40 23.70
N ALA A 728 -10.94 48.93 24.88
CA ALA A 728 -11.47 48.49 26.17
C ALA A 728 -12.51 49.47 26.71
N ASN A 729 -13.70 48.96 27.04
CA ASN A 729 -14.84 49.73 27.58
C ASN A 729 -14.96 49.62 29.12
N SER A 730 -14.06 48.87 29.76
CA SER A 730 -14.06 48.57 31.20
C SER A 730 -12.63 48.63 31.75
N SER A 731 -12.49 48.82 33.07
CA SER A 731 -11.20 48.91 33.79
C SER A 731 -10.85 47.63 34.57
N ARG A 732 -11.43 46.49 34.18
CA ARG A 732 -11.20 45.17 34.80
C ARG A 732 -10.19 44.35 34.00
N SER A 733 -9.65 43.31 34.63
CA SER A 733 -8.90 42.26 33.94
C SER A 733 -9.85 41.37 33.13
N VAL A 734 -9.56 41.21 31.85
CA VAL A 734 -10.36 40.42 30.90
C VAL A 734 -9.48 39.35 30.29
N ARG A 735 -9.91 38.09 30.32
CA ARG A 735 -9.22 36.98 29.66
C ARG A 735 -9.62 36.92 28.19
N VAL A 736 -8.62 36.99 27.31
CA VAL A 736 -8.77 36.86 25.85
C VAL A 736 -8.15 35.54 25.41
N ASN A 737 -8.93 34.71 24.72
CA ASN A 737 -8.40 33.49 24.09
C ASN A 737 -8.09 33.80 22.63
N MET A 738 -6.86 33.55 22.21
CA MET A 738 -6.39 33.75 20.84
C MET A 738 -5.97 32.43 20.23
N SER A 739 -6.46 32.12 19.03
CA SER A 739 -6.04 30.98 18.23
C SER A 739 -5.57 31.42 16.85
N LEU A 740 -4.63 30.67 16.28
CA LEU A 740 -4.15 30.89 14.92
C LEU A 740 -4.85 29.90 13.98
N SER A 741 -5.10 30.32 12.75
CA SER A 741 -5.67 29.48 11.70
C SER A 741 -4.99 29.75 10.36
N THR A 742 -5.00 28.79 9.45
CA THR A 742 -4.67 29.02 8.03
C THR A 742 -5.77 29.85 7.35
N THR A 743 -5.50 30.41 6.17
CA THR A 743 -6.54 31.05 5.34
C THR A 743 -7.69 30.12 4.96
N THR A 744 -7.45 28.81 4.92
CA THR A 744 -8.43 27.72 4.70
C THR A 744 -9.16 27.24 5.97
N GLY A 745 -8.83 27.77 7.15
CA GLY A 745 -9.53 27.46 8.42
C GLY A 745 -8.93 26.35 9.29
N VAL A 746 -7.79 25.75 8.89
CA VAL A 746 -7.08 24.74 9.70
C VAL A 746 -6.42 25.42 10.90
N THR A 747 -6.72 24.99 12.13
CA THR A 747 -6.13 25.58 13.35
C THR A 747 -4.63 25.29 13.45
N LEU A 748 -3.84 26.31 13.77
CA LEU A 748 -2.39 26.28 13.92
C LEU A 748 -1.99 26.51 15.38
N GLY A 749 -0.97 25.77 15.84
CA GLY A 749 -0.44 25.82 17.19
C GLY A 749 -1.44 25.45 18.28
N SER A 750 -1.05 25.73 19.53
CA SER A 750 -1.97 25.89 20.66
C SER A 750 -2.48 27.32 20.72
N GLY A 751 -3.72 27.52 21.16
CA GLY A 751 -4.22 28.86 21.50
C GLY A 751 -3.55 29.41 22.77
N VAL A 752 -3.37 30.73 22.82
CA VAL A 752 -2.80 31.47 23.96
C VAL A 752 -3.91 32.23 24.68
N SER A 753 -3.84 32.33 26.02
CA SER A 753 -4.85 32.99 26.85
C SER A 753 -4.25 34.18 27.61
N LEU A 754 -4.44 35.38 27.08
CA LEU A 754 -3.88 36.61 27.65
C LEU A 754 -4.82 37.20 28.69
N SER A 755 -4.27 37.64 29.83
CA SER A 755 -4.98 38.45 30.81
C SER A 755 -4.77 39.94 30.52
N VAL A 756 -5.73 40.57 29.85
CA VAL A 756 -5.64 41.98 29.45
C VAL A 756 -6.18 42.86 30.59
N HIS A 757 -5.33 43.69 31.17
CA HIS A 757 -5.73 44.74 32.11
C HIS A 757 -5.95 46.06 31.37
N SER A 758 -6.95 46.83 31.79
CA SER A 758 -7.28 48.13 31.20
C SER A 758 -7.18 49.22 32.25
N ASN A 759 -6.25 50.16 32.09
CA ASN A 759 -6.10 51.34 32.96
C ASN A 759 -7.00 52.51 32.49
N ALA A 760 -8.15 52.21 31.88
CA ALA A 760 -9.12 53.21 31.45
C ALA A 760 -9.76 53.92 32.66
N TYR A 761 -9.24 55.11 32.99
CA TYR A 761 -9.86 56.04 33.94
C TYR A 761 -11.18 56.57 33.36
N GLY A 762 -12.25 55.80 33.55
CA GLY A 762 -13.50 55.98 32.83
C GLY A 762 -14.18 57.34 33.02
N LYS A 763 -15.09 57.61 32.09
CA LYS A 763 -16.02 58.76 32.00
C LYS A 763 -16.43 59.44 33.33
N PRO A 764 -16.75 58.75 34.45
CA PRO A 764 -16.97 59.41 35.74
C PRO A 764 -15.88 60.40 36.17
N LEU A 765 -14.58 60.14 35.94
CA LEU A 765 -13.54 61.10 36.35
C LEU A 765 -13.63 62.39 35.53
N PHE A 766 -13.79 62.28 34.21
CA PHE A 766 -14.04 63.42 33.32
C PHE A 766 -15.29 64.20 33.75
N TRP A 767 -16.40 63.51 34.04
CA TRP A 767 -17.63 64.16 34.51
C TRP A 767 -17.46 64.82 35.87
N ILE A 768 -16.71 64.25 36.81
CA ILE A 768 -16.37 64.88 38.09
C ILE A 768 -15.55 66.16 37.84
N THR A 769 -14.56 66.14 36.95
CA THR A 769 -13.76 67.32 36.59
C THR A 769 -14.60 68.40 35.91
N VAL A 770 -15.51 68.03 34.99
CA VAL A 770 -16.45 68.95 34.34
C VAL A 770 -17.43 69.55 35.35
N VAL A 771 -18.02 68.74 36.23
CA VAL A 771 -18.93 69.20 37.30
C VAL A 771 -18.20 70.12 38.27
N ALA A 772 -16.98 69.79 38.68
CA ALA A 772 -16.14 70.65 39.53
C ALA A 772 -15.80 71.97 38.83
N GLY A 773 -15.46 71.96 37.54
CA GLY A 773 -15.22 73.16 36.74
C GLY A 773 -16.46 74.04 36.61
N VAL A 774 -17.63 73.45 36.33
CA VAL A 774 -18.92 74.17 36.29
C VAL A 774 -19.27 74.74 37.67
N LEU A 775 -19.04 74.00 38.76
CA LEU A 775 -19.19 74.50 40.13
C LEU A 775 -18.26 75.67 40.42
N LEU A 776 -17.00 75.59 40.01
CA LEU A 776 -15.99 76.64 40.20
C LEU A 776 -16.37 77.90 39.40
N VAL A 777 -16.87 77.76 38.16
CA VAL A 777 -17.41 78.88 37.36
C VAL A 777 -18.66 79.48 38.01
N LEU A 778 -19.61 78.66 38.48
CA LEU A 778 -20.82 79.13 39.16
C LEU A 778 -20.50 79.85 40.49
N LEU A 779 -19.58 79.31 41.29
CA LEU A 779 -19.13 79.94 42.53
C LEU A 779 -18.34 81.23 42.27
N SER A 780 -17.48 81.27 41.23
CA SER A 780 -16.75 82.49 40.85
C SER A 780 -17.70 83.57 40.34
N GLY A 781 -18.66 83.21 39.48
CA GLY A 781 -19.71 84.10 39.01
C GLY A 781 -20.57 84.63 40.16
N ARG A 782 -20.96 83.76 41.11
CA ARG A 782 -21.67 84.14 42.34
C ARG A 782 -20.85 85.09 43.22
N ARG A 783 -19.54 84.88 43.35
CA ARG A 783 -18.63 85.76 44.11
C ARG A 783 -18.53 87.14 43.46
N LEU A 784 -18.37 87.19 42.13
CA LEU A 784 -18.34 88.44 41.36
C LEU A 784 -19.68 89.19 41.43
N TRP A 785 -20.80 88.49 41.33
CA TRP A 785 -22.15 89.07 41.41
C TRP A 785 -22.50 89.58 42.81
N ARG A 786 -21.99 88.94 43.88
CA ARG A 786 -22.05 89.48 45.26
C ARG A 786 -21.24 90.77 45.39
N ARG A 787 -20.03 90.82 44.80
CA ARG A 787 -19.16 92.02 44.81
C ARG A 787 -19.84 93.23 44.16
N PHE A 788 -20.59 93.03 43.07
CA PHE A 788 -21.40 94.09 42.44
C PHE A 788 -22.70 94.47 43.19
N ARG A 789 -23.05 93.80 44.30
CA ARG A 789 -24.25 94.08 45.11
C ARG A 789 -23.97 94.48 46.57
N GLY A 790 -22.73 94.82 46.90
CA GLY A 790 -22.41 95.55 48.14
C GLY A 790 -22.75 94.81 49.44
N ARG A 791 -22.62 93.48 49.48
CA ARG A 791 -22.73 92.69 50.72
C ARG A 791 -21.42 91.92 50.98
N PRO A 792 -20.78 92.06 52.15
CA PRO A 792 -19.63 91.25 52.54
C PRO A 792 -19.95 89.75 52.53
N ASP A 793 -18.95 88.91 52.28
CA ASP A 793 -19.04 87.47 52.48
C ASP A 793 -18.55 87.13 53.90
N PRO A 794 -19.24 86.30 54.70
CA PRO A 794 -18.83 85.99 56.08
C PRO A 794 -17.54 85.14 56.19
N ALA A 795 -16.87 84.87 55.07
CA ALA A 795 -15.52 84.30 55.04
C ALA A 795 -14.42 85.36 55.24
N ASP A 796 -14.73 86.65 55.03
CA ASP A 796 -13.82 87.78 55.21
C ASP A 796 -14.04 88.48 56.58
N LEU A 797 -14.61 87.78 57.56
CA LEU A 797 -14.70 88.22 58.96
C LEU A 797 -13.49 87.70 59.73
N ASP A 798 -12.75 88.60 60.39
CA ASP A 798 -11.65 88.22 61.28
C ASP A 798 -12.14 87.24 62.36
N ARG A 799 -11.44 86.11 62.51
CA ARG A 799 -11.65 85.21 63.63
C ARG A 799 -11.21 85.91 64.92
N PRO A 800 -12.01 85.88 66.00
CA PRO A 800 -11.49 86.23 67.32
C PRO A 800 -10.35 85.26 67.68
N GLU A 801 -9.38 85.72 68.48
CA GLU A 801 -8.34 84.83 69.00
C GLU A 801 -8.94 83.69 69.83
N PRO A 802 -8.41 82.46 69.72
CA PRO A 802 -8.90 81.31 70.48
C PRO A 802 -8.61 81.51 71.97
N ASP A 803 -9.61 81.22 72.81
CA ASP A 803 -9.51 81.36 74.27
C ASP A 803 -8.58 80.29 74.88
N GLU A 804 -8.30 80.40 76.19
CA GLU A 804 -7.44 79.42 76.87
C GLU A 804 -8.05 78.01 76.89
N ARG A 805 -9.39 77.87 76.77
CA ARG A 805 -10.07 76.57 76.68
C ARG A 805 -9.86 75.90 75.33
N GLU A 806 -9.95 76.64 74.23
CA GLU A 806 -9.61 76.11 72.89
C GLU A 806 -8.12 75.76 72.81
N ARG A 807 -7.23 76.57 73.40
CA ARG A 807 -5.79 76.26 73.49
C ARG A 807 -5.52 74.98 74.29
N MET A 808 -6.25 74.72 75.38
CA MET A 808 -6.17 73.45 76.12
C MET A 808 -6.75 72.25 75.34
N MET A 809 -7.85 72.42 74.60
CA MET A 809 -8.42 71.36 73.77
C MET A 809 -7.54 70.99 72.56
N ALA A 810 -6.78 71.95 72.01
CA ALA A 810 -5.78 71.66 70.98
C ALA A 810 -4.62 70.78 71.49
N GLN A 811 -4.23 70.92 72.76
CA GLN A 811 -3.14 70.15 73.37
C GLN A 811 -3.55 68.72 73.78
N SER A 812 -4.82 68.49 74.18
CA SER A 812 -5.27 67.17 74.64
C SER A 812 -5.25 66.09 73.55
N HIS A 813 -5.47 66.47 72.28
CA HIS A 813 -5.38 65.55 71.14
C HIS A 813 -3.98 64.99 70.88
N PHE A 814 -2.91 65.59 71.41
CA PHE A 814 -1.53 65.14 71.19
C PHE A 814 -1.10 63.99 72.13
N HIS A 815 -1.89 63.68 73.17
CA HIS A 815 -1.49 62.75 74.25
C HIS A 815 -2.22 61.39 74.26
N HIS A 816 -2.88 60.99 73.16
CA HIS A 816 -3.64 59.72 73.11
C HIS A 816 -3.42 58.81 71.88
N SER A 817 -2.32 58.99 71.13
CA SER A 817 -1.91 58.09 70.03
C SER A 817 -0.52 57.47 70.19
N SER A 818 0.08 57.53 71.37
CA SER A 818 1.36 56.86 71.68
C SER A 818 1.18 55.39 72.09
N ARG A 819 0.95 54.51 71.11
CA ARG A 819 1.11 53.05 71.29
C ARG A 819 1.74 52.38 70.06
N ARG A 820 3.07 52.47 69.96
CA ARG A 820 3.90 51.51 69.20
C ARG A 820 3.98 50.18 69.96
N PRO A 821 4.15 49.07 69.25
CA PRO A 821 5.34 48.22 69.43
C PRO A 821 6.33 48.40 68.26
N PRO A 822 7.58 47.91 68.38
CA PRO A 822 8.73 48.51 67.70
C PRO A 822 9.16 47.86 66.37
N LEU A 823 9.94 48.61 65.61
CA LEU A 823 10.99 48.10 64.72
C LEU A 823 12.19 49.05 64.83
N ASP A 824 13.20 48.60 65.56
CA ASP A 824 14.59 49.05 65.47
C ASP A 824 15.29 48.08 64.47
N ASP A 825 16.39 48.39 63.80
CA ASP A 825 17.11 49.67 63.65
C ASP A 825 17.88 49.66 62.31
N VAL A 826 18.36 50.82 61.83
CA VAL A 826 19.28 50.88 60.68
C VAL A 826 20.46 51.80 61.00
N VAL A 827 21.61 51.21 61.28
CA VAL A 827 22.84 51.92 61.66
C VAL A 827 23.66 52.34 60.42
N LEU A 828 24.19 53.56 60.45
CA LEU A 828 24.99 54.19 59.40
C LEU A 828 26.47 54.33 59.80
N LEU A 829 27.37 53.76 58.99
CA LEU A 829 28.74 54.25 58.73
C LEU A 829 29.69 54.36 59.97
N PRO A 830 30.95 54.83 59.83
CA PRO A 830 32.03 54.16 59.09
C PRO A 830 33.36 54.04 59.88
N GLY A 831 34.36 53.31 59.36
CA GLY A 831 35.78 53.61 59.61
C GLY A 831 36.68 52.46 60.14
N GLU A 832 37.94 52.51 59.68
CA GLU A 832 39.17 51.85 60.15
C GLU A 832 39.30 50.30 60.31
N ALA A 833 40.56 49.86 60.36
CA ALA A 833 41.08 48.48 60.37
C ALA A 833 42.31 48.41 61.33
N PRO A 834 43.11 47.30 61.45
CA PRO A 834 43.02 45.92 60.93
C PRO A 834 42.94 44.89 62.12
N ASP A 835 43.29 43.60 62.10
CA ASP A 835 43.86 42.60 61.15
C ASP A 835 43.38 41.18 61.64
N THR A 836 43.84 39.96 61.29
CA THR A 836 44.98 39.42 60.50
C THR A 836 44.66 38.03 59.93
N ALA A 837 45.34 37.65 58.84
CA ALA A 837 45.54 36.27 58.32
C ALA A 837 44.29 35.44 57.87
N GLY A 838 44.39 34.65 56.78
CA GLY A 838 43.28 33.76 56.37
C GLY A 838 43.46 32.88 55.11
N SER A 839 43.97 33.43 53.99
CA SER A 839 44.28 32.74 52.70
C SER A 839 43.12 32.31 51.76
N ARG A 840 43.39 32.41 50.43
CA ARG A 840 42.86 31.63 49.27
C ARG A 840 41.33 31.65 48.96
N SER A 841 40.86 31.67 47.70
CA SER A 841 41.52 31.87 46.39
C SER A 841 40.52 32.25 45.27
N SER A 842 40.98 33.12 44.34
CA SER A 842 40.65 33.21 42.89
C SER A 842 39.19 33.17 42.36
N SER A 843 38.89 34.19 41.53
CA SER A 843 37.84 34.24 40.49
C SER A 843 38.50 34.55 39.13
N GLY A 844 37.84 34.36 37.99
CA GLY A 844 38.28 35.02 36.74
C GLY A 844 37.99 34.31 35.41
N ALA A 845 37.26 34.98 34.53
CA ALA A 845 36.77 34.53 33.24
C ALA A 845 37.80 34.42 32.08
N ALA A 846 37.52 33.47 31.18
CA ALA A 846 37.53 33.58 29.69
C ALA A 846 38.82 33.62 28.84
N ARG A 847 38.67 33.01 27.64
CA ARG A 847 39.52 32.99 26.41
C ARG A 847 40.83 32.18 26.40
N PRO A 848 40.96 31.21 25.47
CA PRO A 848 42.24 30.66 25.00
C PRO A 848 42.59 31.07 23.54
N HIS A 849 43.89 31.17 23.24
CA HIS A 849 44.60 31.05 21.93
C HIS A 849 45.96 31.80 22.01
N PRO A 850 47.02 31.45 21.23
CA PRO A 850 47.13 30.40 20.20
C PRO A 850 48.39 29.47 20.35
N THR A 851 48.71 28.75 19.26
CA THR A 851 50.03 28.15 18.84
C THR A 851 50.68 26.96 19.57
N GLU A 852 50.80 25.85 18.81
CA GLU A 852 51.93 24.88 18.69
C GLU A 852 52.37 24.03 19.92
N GLY A 853 52.66 22.72 19.81
CA GLY A 853 52.60 21.78 18.66
C GLY A 853 53.14 20.36 18.99
N SER A 854 53.20 19.48 17.98
CA SER A 854 53.86 18.13 17.91
C SER A 854 53.27 16.90 18.65
N ASP A 855 53.37 15.77 17.94
CA ASP A 855 53.57 14.36 18.31
C ASP A 855 52.62 13.60 19.27
N SER A 856 51.65 12.88 18.69
CA SER A 856 51.56 11.38 18.72
C SER A 856 50.45 10.86 17.79
#